data_AF-A0A928FEU9-F1
#
_entry.id   AF-A0A928FEU9-F1
#
_cell.length_a   1.000
_cell.length_b   1.000
_cell.length_c   1.000
_cell.angle_alpha   90.00
_cell.angle_beta   90.00
_cell.angle_gamma   90.00
#
_symmetry.space_group_name_H-M   'P 1'
#
loop_
_entity.id
_entity.type
_entity.pdbx_description
1 polymer ?
#
loop_
_entity_poly.entity_id
_entity_poly.type
_entity_poly.pdbx_seq_one_letter_code
_entity_poly.pdbx_strand_id
1 'polypeptide(L)'
;MKRLLNVVVALVFIAVSVFAFSSCKHEHVYGEWSYAKLPTCTEEGVESRMCAECGETEERPAAPLGHAEVKHEAVAPTCTETGNEEYVSCSRCEYTTFKQIDALGHKEVPCNGKPATCTEKGYEPYVFCERCEYRTFKEIPALGHDEVQHERKQPTCLETGWSAYVTCSRCDYTTFKEIPKSGHVQAVMAAKEPTCTETGLTAGSYCKVCNATIRAQEPVAALGHRCNKGICTVCGVEDYVSPDQYVSRVCYDGLLTLPRGEQMQKAYDLIYEAARKFHIDYSVDSVGATEKSNGLIPGTIDISHLKLLGKDMDILHAAFESDNPIFYWYVFAPPVGYVPNDKQVNSIRITVDRAYSKGADRKTYNEQIADKVKHYVAAAEGATSKYETALRYYEAIINTVSYAHESLAENSFEFRQEYRWTQNIIGVFCKDRTVCAGYGKAFCMLLSYSGIEARPIIGYASSEKHLWSIAKMDDGNWYWFDPTWDDAGDDAETEYRYFCVNDTQKVNWHDSLSMNVPAAIGTITFLDRHDFGDSGLTAREKNYYVPQRSSTKFSSDNALELREAFEVNGLIFARKSIDEVQLVGLSSVPATLVIPDKVSYNGIEFKVTSVGYMMSSGLFDNTRSIGNGYAKKVVVPRSVELIMSRAISGENVSVEIFYEGTREEWFDIIRGTKYYNSSREYFYSETRPTTSGNYWHYVNGTATPW
;
A
#
# COMPACT_ATOMS: atom_id res chain seq x y z
N MET A 1 -28.31 -75.65 -93.16
CA MET A 1 -28.50 -77.04 -93.64
C MET A 1 -29.27 -76.97 -94.96
N LYS A 2 -28.64 -76.68 -96.10
CA LYS A 2 -28.05 -77.65 -97.05
C LYS A 2 -28.82 -78.98 -97.08
N ARG A 3 -29.62 -79.21 -98.13
CA ARG A 3 -29.42 -80.25 -99.17
C ARG A 3 -30.71 -80.96 -99.61
N LEU A 4 -30.85 -81.06 -100.96
CA LEU A 4 -31.20 -82.27 -101.73
C LEU A 4 -32.68 -82.73 -101.68
N LEU A 5 -33.33 -83.30 -102.70
CA LEU A 5 -33.00 -83.73 -104.08
C LEU A 5 -34.21 -84.58 -104.56
N ASN A 6 -34.70 -84.37 -105.81
CA ASN A 6 -35.21 -85.41 -106.75
C ASN A 6 -36.54 -86.18 -106.43
N VAL A 7 -37.34 -86.78 -107.34
CA VAL A 7 -37.33 -87.08 -108.80
C VAL A 7 -38.56 -87.97 -109.14
N VAL A 8 -38.95 -88.01 -110.43
CA VAL A 8 -39.64 -89.11 -111.19
C VAL A 8 -41.17 -89.30 -111.02
N VAL A 9 -41.99 -89.66 -112.02
CA VAL A 9 -41.98 -89.72 -113.52
C VAL A 9 -43.23 -90.54 -113.94
N ALA A 10 -43.68 -90.37 -115.21
CA ALA A 10 -44.36 -91.38 -116.05
C ALA A 10 -45.84 -91.76 -115.77
N LEU A 11 -46.69 -92.18 -116.74
CA LEU A 11 -46.64 -92.38 -118.20
C LEU A 11 -48.02 -92.98 -118.62
N VAL A 12 -48.32 -92.97 -119.93
CA VAL A 12 -49.00 -94.05 -120.71
C VAL A 12 -50.54 -94.13 -120.66
N PHE A 13 -51.34 -94.38 -121.72
CA PHE A 13 -51.22 -94.59 -123.19
C PHE A 13 -52.69 -94.59 -123.74
N ILE A 14 -52.97 -94.04 -124.93
CA ILE A 14 -53.22 -94.73 -126.23
C ILE A 14 -54.58 -95.48 -126.37
N ALA A 15 -55.50 -94.79 -127.06
CA ALA A 15 -56.11 -95.11 -128.37
C ALA A 15 -57.17 -96.21 -128.58
N VAL A 16 -57.82 -96.01 -129.75
CA VAL A 16 -58.54 -96.98 -130.62
C VAL A 16 -59.99 -97.23 -130.20
N SER A 17 -61.04 -97.19 -131.04
CA SER A 17 -61.28 -96.77 -132.42
C SER A 17 -62.78 -96.95 -132.74
N VAL A 18 -63.26 -96.24 -133.77
CA VAL A 18 -64.23 -96.68 -134.81
C VAL A 18 -65.08 -97.93 -134.50
N PHE A 19 -66.41 -97.82 -134.52
CA PHE A 19 -67.26 -98.76 -135.28
C PHE A 19 -68.58 -98.12 -135.72
N ALA A 20 -68.83 -98.33 -137.01
CA ALA A 20 -70.03 -98.03 -137.77
C ALA A 20 -71.20 -98.97 -137.40
N PHE A 21 -72.42 -98.44 -137.55
CA PHE A 21 -73.69 -99.09 -137.88
C PHE A 21 -74.01 -100.47 -137.28
N SER A 22 -75.01 -100.49 -136.38
CA SER A 22 -75.93 -101.62 -136.24
C SER A 22 -77.34 -101.07 -136.07
N SER A 23 -78.23 -101.35 -137.03
CA SER A 23 -79.63 -100.96 -136.98
C SER A 23 -80.36 -101.74 -135.89
N CYS A 24 -80.68 -101.10 -134.76
CA CYS A 24 -81.53 -101.71 -133.73
C CYS A 24 -83.00 -101.59 -134.14
N LYS A 25 -83.70 -102.71 -134.28
CA LYS A 25 -85.14 -102.78 -134.62
C LYS A 25 -86.01 -102.85 -133.35
N HIS A 26 -85.85 -101.94 -132.39
CA HIS A 26 -86.76 -101.82 -131.23
C HIS A 26 -86.92 -100.36 -130.75
N GLU A 27 -88.00 -100.10 -129.99
CA GLU A 27 -88.34 -98.79 -129.41
C GLU A 27 -87.80 -98.67 -127.96
N HIS A 28 -87.36 -97.49 -127.53
CA HIS A 28 -86.62 -97.28 -126.25
C HIS A 28 -87.52 -96.90 -125.05
N VAL A 29 -87.23 -97.42 -123.85
CA VAL A 29 -87.91 -97.09 -122.58
C VAL A 29 -86.89 -96.63 -121.52
N TYR A 30 -86.98 -95.37 -121.06
CA TYR A 30 -86.05 -94.70 -120.12
C TYR A 30 -86.60 -94.60 -118.68
N GLY A 31 -85.71 -94.58 -117.67
CA GLY A 31 -86.03 -94.45 -116.22
C GLY A 31 -86.15 -93.02 -115.66
N GLU A 32 -86.12 -92.88 -114.32
CA GLU A 32 -86.18 -91.61 -113.55
C GLU A 32 -84.87 -90.79 -113.58
N TRP A 33 -84.95 -89.47 -113.36
CA TRP A 33 -83.81 -88.52 -113.38
C TRP A 33 -83.04 -88.44 -112.05
N SER A 34 -81.72 -88.27 -112.09
CA SER A 34 -80.88 -88.06 -110.88
C SER A 34 -79.69 -87.12 -111.13
N TYR A 35 -79.17 -86.44 -110.09
CA TYR A 35 -78.05 -85.51 -110.23
C TYR A 35 -76.74 -86.21 -110.61
N ALA A 36 -76.22 -85.88 -111.79
CA ALA A 36 -74.86 -86.17 -112.19
C ALA A 36 -73.84 -85.18 -111.57
N LYS A 37 -74.24 -83.92 -111.33
CA LYS A 37 -73.42 -82.90 -110.63
C LYS A 37 -74.32 -81.97 -109.79
N LEU A 38 -73.99 -81.76 -108.52
CA LEU A 38 -74.71 -80.82 -107.63
C LEU A 38 -74.34 -79.34 -107.93
N PRO A 39 -75.29 -78.39 -107.83
CA PRO A 39 -75.00 -76.96 -107.94
C PRO A 39 -74.28 -76.39 -106.70
N THR A 40 -73.46 -75.34 -106.88
CA THR A 40 -72.76 -74.59 -105.81
C THR A 40 -73.33 -73.17 -105.65
N CYS A 41 -72.76 -72.32 -104.77
CA CYS A 41 -73.21 -70.93 -104.61
C CYS A 41 -73.18 -70.12 -105.93
N THR A 42 -72.33 -70.49 -106.90
CA THR A 42 -72.14 -69.75 -108.16
C THR A 42 -72.23 -70.61 -109.43
N GLU A 43 -72.12 -71.94 -109.37
CA GLU A 43 -72.19 -72.82 -110.56
C GLU A 43 -73.44 -73.72 -110.60
N GLU A 44 -73.94 -73.97 -111.82
CA GLU A 44 -75.05 -74.90 -112.11
C GLU A 44 -74.64 -76.38 -112.00
N GLY A 45 -75.59 -77.24 -111.66
CA GLY A 45 -75.50 -78.71 -111.65
C GLY A 45 -76.17 -79.36 -112.87
N VAL A 46 -76.15 -80.69 -112.97
CA VAL A 46 -76.71 -81.49 -114.09
C VAL A 46 -77.45 -82.73 -113.57
N GLU A 47 -78.57 -83.09 -114.18
CA GLU A 47 -79.38 -84.31 -113.97
C GLU A 47 -79.35 -85.23 -115.21
N SER A 48 -79.31 -86.57 -115.06
CA SER A 48 -79.32 -87.56 -116.16
C SER A 48 -80.24 -88.78 -115.93
N ARG A 49 -80.63 -89.48 -117.03
CA ARG A 49 -81.35 -90.78 -117.03
C ARG A 49 -80.96 -91.69 -118.22
N MET A 50 -81.12 -93.03 -118.09
CA MET A 50 -80.65 -94.05 -119.06
C MET A 50 -81.76 -95.05 -119.51
N CYS A 51 -81.72 -95.56 -120.75
CA CYS A 51 -82.58 -96.63 -121.28
C CYS A 51 -82.00 -98.01 -120.95
N ALA A 52 -82.77 -98.85 -120.26
CA ALA A 52 -82.29 -100.11 -119.69
C ALA A 52 -81.93 -101.19 -120.75
N GLU A 53 -82.51 -101.14 -121.95
CA GLU A 53 -82.29 -102.18 -122.97
C GLU A 53 -81.10 -101.90 -123.90
N CYS A 54 -80.69 -100.63 -124.09
CA CYS A 54 -79.64 -100.25 -125.03
C CYS A 54 -78.53 -99.37 -124.44
N GLY A 55 -78.73 -98.81 -123.25
CA GLY A 55 -77.75 -97.96 -122.56
C GLY A 55 -77.68 -96.49 -123.03
N GLU A 56 -78.55 -96.02 -123.93
CA GLU A 56 -78.59 -94.58 -124.27
C GLU A 56 -78.99 -93.73 -123.05
N THR A 57 -78.46 -92.49 -122.98
CA THR A 57 -78.65 -91.55 -121.86
C THR A 57 -79.09 -90.15 -122.30
N GLU A 58 -79.94 -89.51 -121.49
CA GLU A 58 -80.46 -88.14 -121.66
C GLU A 58 -80.06 -87.26 -120.44
N GLU A 59 -79.69 -85.98 -120.65
CA GLU A 59 -79.19 -85.04 -119.61
C GLU A 59 -79.89 -83.65 -119.63
N ARG A 60 -80.02 -82.97 -118.48
CA ARG A 60 -80.50 -81.56 -118.34
C ARG A 60 -79.86 -80.76 -117.16
N PRO A 61 -79.80 -79.40 -117.20
CA PRO A 61 -79.16 -78.56 -116.15
C PRO A 61 -80.05 -78.17 -114.94
N ALA A 62 -79.41 -77.80 -113.80
CA ALA A 62 -80.01 -77.33 -112.54
C ALA A 62 -79.31 -76.09 -111.93
N ALA A 63 -80.07 -75.10 -111.41
CA ALA A 63 -79.59 -73.75 -111.08
C ALA A 63 -78.71 -73.61 -109.79
N PRO A 64 -77.87 -72.54 -109.66
CA PRO A 64 -76.97 -72.31 -108.52
C PRO A 64 -77.69 -71.79 -107.25
N LEU A 65 -77.03 -71.89 -106.09
CA LEU A 65 -77.64 -71.66 -104.76
C LEU A 65 -77.57 -70.21 -104.22
N GLY A 66 -76.68 -69.34 -104.72
CA GLY A 66 -76.43 -67.99 -104.17
C GLY A 66 -75.67 -67.95 -102.82
N HIS A 67 -75.21 -66.75 -102.40
CA HIS A 67 -74.45 -66.53 -101.15
C HIS A 67 -75.34 -66.32 -99.92
N ALA A 68 -74.87 -66.77 -98.75
CA ALA A 68 -75.53 -66.58 -97.45
C ALA A 68 -74.68 -65.63 -96.57
N GLU A 69 -75.05 -64.36 -96.53
CA GLU A 69 -74.30 -63.23 -95.95
C GLU A 69 -74.36 -63.15 -94.40
N VAL A 70 -73.24 -62.78 -93.77
CA VAL A 70 -73.06 -62.49 -92.32
C VAL A 70 -72.31 -61.15 -92.16
N LYS A 71 -72.83 -60.22 -91.34
CA LYS A 71 -72.27 -58.86 -91.14
C LYS A 71 -71.41 -58.75 -89.86
N HIS A 72 -70.38 -57.90 -89.90
CA HIS A 72 -69.46 -57.59 -88.78
C HIS A 72 -69.29 -56.07 -88.61
N GLU A 73 -69.30 -55.59 -87.36
CA GLU A 73 -69.20 -54.16 -86.99
C GLU A 73 -67.77 -53.58 -87.09
N ALA A 74 -67.68 -52.25 -87.17
CA ALA A 74 -66.40 -51.52 -87.21
C ALA A 74 -65.73 -51.38 -85.82
N VAL A 75 -64.38 -51.35 -85.80
CA VAL A 75 -63.56 -51.12 -84.59
C VAL A 75 -62.56 -50.00 -84.85
N ALA A 76 -62.49 -48.99 -83.98
CA ALA A 76 -61.58 -47.85 -84.13
C ALA A 76 -60.12 -48.20 -83.72
N PRO A 77 -59.08 -47.65 -84.39
CA PRO A 77 -57.68 -47.86 -84.01
C PRO A 77 -57.28 -47.08 -82.74
N THR A 78 -56.32 -47.61 -81.98
CA THR A 78 -55.70 -46.93 -80.82
C THR A 78 -54.27 -46.48 -81.16
N CYS A 79 -53.51 -45.90 -80.21
CA CYS A 79 -52.10 -45.54 -80.44
C CYS A 79 -51.21 -46.75 -80.81
N THR A 80 -51.59 -47.95 -80.39
CA THR A 80 -50.79 -49.18 -80.55
C THR A 80 -51.49 -50.30 -81.32
N GLU A 81 -52.82 -50.31 -81.38
CA GLU A 81 -53.62 -51.37 -82.04
C GLU A 81 -54.35 -50.84 -83.27
N THR A 82 -54.44 -51.68 -84.31
CA THR A 82 -55.16 -51.41 -85.56
C THR A 82 -56.67 -51.62 -85.40
N GLY A 83 -57.50 -50.92 -86.20
CA GLY A 83 -58.96 -51.07 -86.27
C GLY A 83 -59.44 -51.70 -87.58
N ASN A 84 -60.76 -51.73 -87.82
CA ASN A 84 -61.38 -52.20 -89.07
C ASN A 84 -62.70 -51.46 -89.40
N GLU A 85 -63.08 -51.44 -90.69
CA GLU A 85 -64.40 -50.98 -91.16
C GLU A 85 -65.47 -52.08 -91.00
N GLU A 86 -66.76 -51.73 -91.15
CA GLU A 86 -67.88 -52.70 -91.22
C GLU A 86 -67.74 -53.57 -92.48
N TYR A 87 -67.93 -54.89 -92.37
CA TYR A 87 -67.76 -55.80 -93.50
C TYR A 87 -68.70 -57.01 -93.47
N VAL A 88 -68.92 -57.63 -94.63
CA VAL A 88 -69.78 -58.81 -94.80
C VAL A 88 -68.95 -59.99 -95.26
N SER A 89 -69.31 -61.20 -94.82
CA SER A 89 -68.70 -62.46 -95.23
C SER A 89 -69.76 -63.53 -95.54
N CYS A 90 -69.49 -64.45 -96.46
CA CYS A 90 -70.39 -65.57 -96.76
C CYS A 90 -70.08 -66.77 -95.85
N SER A 91 -71.10 -67.37 -95.25
CA SER A 91 -70.92 -68.55 -94.38
C SER A 91 -70.58 -69.85 -95.13
N ARG A 92 -70.75 -69.87 -96.46
CA ARG A 92 -70.61 -71.07 -97.30
C ARG A 92 -69.39 -71.04 -98.23
N CYS A 93 -68.74 -69.89 -98.37
CA CYS A 93 -67.57 -69.72 -99.22
C CYS A 93 -66.71 -68.53 -98.75
N GLU A 94 -65.55 -68.31 -99.36
CA GLU A 94 -64.56 -67.32 -98.93
C GLU A 94 -64.87 -65.86 -99.32
N TYR A 95 -66.12 -65.54 -99.68
CA TYR A 95 -66.47 -64.17 -100.03
C TYR A 95 -66.43 -63.27 -98.77
N THR A 96 -65.65 -62.18 -98.80
CA THR A 96 -65.59 -61.17 -97.74
C THR A 96 -65.24 -59.79 -98.28
N THR A 97 -65.69 -58.72 -97.61
CA THR A 97 -65.39 -57.31 -97.96
C THR A 97 -64.45 -56.60 -96.96
N PHE A 98 -63.72 -57.34 -96.12
CA PHE A 98 -62.90 -56.83 -95.01
C PHE A 98 -61.85 -55.76 -95.40
N LYS A 99 -61.71 -54.71 -94.57
CA LYS A 99 -60.67 -53.68 -94.64
C LYS A 99 -60.17 -53.25 -93.26
N GLN A 100 -58.84 -53.18 -93.10
CA GLN A 100 -58.15 -52.78 -91.85
C GLN A 100 -57.78 -51.28 -91.83
N ILE A 101 -57.71 -50.68 -90.64
CA ILE A 101 -57.27 -49.30 -90.36
C ILE A 101 -56.01 -49.34 -89.48
N ASP A 102 -54.94 -48.63 -89.86
CA ASP A 102 -53.67 -48.60 -89.12
C ASP A 102 -53.75 -47.89 -87.75
N ALA A 103 -52.85 -48.24 -86.83
CA ALA A 103 -52.74 -47.63 -85.51
C ALA A 103 -52.28 -46.15 -85.58
N LEU A 104 -52.70 -45.33 -84.61
CA LEU A 104 -52.54 -43.87 -84.64
C LEU A 104 -51.13 -43.36 -84.30
N GLY A 105 -50.27 -44.18 -83.69
CA GLY A 105 -48.94 -43.77 -83.19
C GLY A 105 -49.00 -42.81 -81.99
N HIS A 106 -47.83 -42.49 -81.41
CA HIS A 106 -47.71 -41.57 -80.27
C HIS A 106 -47.48 -40.12 -80.74
N LYS A 107 -48.16 -39.17 -80.10
CA LYS A 107 -47.92 -37.72 -80.28
C LYS A 107 -47.17 -37.19 -79.06
N GLU A 108 -45.84 -37.12 -79.19
CA GLU A 108 -44.91 -36.81 -78.11
C GLU A 108 -44.81 -35.30 -77.81
N VAL A 109 -44.80 -34.94 -76.53
CA VAL A 109 -44.61 -33.57 -76.02
C VAL A 109 -43.37 -33.52 -75.11
N PRO A 110 -42.37 -32.64 -75.38
CA PRO A 110 -41.14 -32.55 -74.58
C PRO A 110 -41.30 -31.72 -73.30
N CYS A 111 -40.67 -32.17 -72.22
CA CYS A 111 -40.58 -31.49 -70.92
C CYS A 111 -39.12 -31.25 -70.50
N ASN A 112 -38.82 -30.06 -69.98
CA ASN A 112 -37.49 -29.71 -69.49
C ASN A 112 -37.16 -30.45 -68.17
N GLY A 113 -35.88 -30.82 -67.98
CA GLY A 113 -35.39 -31.43 -66.75
C GLY A 113 -35.15 -30.42 -65.62
N LYS A 114 -34.97 -30.92 -64.39
CA LYS A 114 -34.58 -30.14 -63.20
C LYS A 114 -33.29 -30.75 -62.62
N PRO A 115 -32.20 -29.99 -62.41
CA PRO A 115 -30.99 -30.52 -61.80
C PRO A 115 -31.22 -30.90 -60.33
N ALA A 116 -30.49 -31.91 -59.83
CA ALA A 116 -30.50 -32.30 -58.43
C ALA A 116 -29.70 -31.32 -57.56
N THR A 117 -30.08 -31.17 -56.29
CA THR A 117 -29.33 -30.39 -55.27
C THR A 117 -28.79 -31.32 -54.19
N CYS A 118 -28.12 -30.79 -53.15
CA CYS A 118 -27.61 -31.61 -52.04
C CYS A 118 -28.72 -32.38 -51.31
N THR A 119 -29.94 -31.84 -51.28
CA THR A 119 -31.08 -32.38 -50.52
C THR A 119 -32.28 -32.75 -51.38
N GLU A 120 -32.46 -32.14 -52.55
CA GLU A 120 -33.56 -32.44 -53.47
C GLU A 120 -33.10 -33.28 -54.66
N LYS A 121 -33.92 -34.25 -55.06
CA LYS A 121 -33.74 -35.00 -56.30
C LYS A 121 -34.03 -34.12 -57.52
N GLY A 122 -33.36 -34.42 -58.64
CA GLY A 122 -33.61 -33.85 -59.96
C GLY A 122 -34.25 -34.87 -60.92
N TYR A 123 -34.39 -34.52 -62.19
CA TYR A 123 -34.83 -35.42 -63.26
C TYR A 123 -34.33 -34.95 -64.64
N GLU A 124 -34.07 -35.89 -65.55
CA GLU A 124 -33.66 -35.61 -66.93
C GLU A 124 -34.85 -35.06 -67.75
N PRO A 125 -34.60 -34.32 -68.85
CA PRO A 125 -35.65 -34.00 -69.82
C PRO A 125 -36.32 -35.26 -70.34
N TYR A 126 -37.65 -35.27 -70.47
CA TYR A 126 -38.42 -36.45 -70.88
C TYR A 126 -39.58 -36.06 -71.82
N VAL A 127 -40.15 -37.05 -72.51
CA VAL A 127 -41.33 -36.86 -73.36
C VAL A 127 -42.52 -37.66 -72.82
N PHE A 128 -43.74 -37.20 -73.08
CA PHE A 128 -44.97 -37.97 -72.84
C PHE A 128 -45.93 -37.88 -74.04
N CYS A 129 -46.78 -38.89 -74.21
CA CYS A 129 -47.82 -38.88 -75.24
C CYS A 129 -49.10 -38.21 -74.70
N GLU A 130 -49.69 -37.28 -75.45
CA GLU A 130 -50.94 -36.62 -75.03
C GLU A 130 -52.18 -37.56 -75.07
N ARG A 131 -52.07 -38.72 -75.73
CA ARG A 131 -53.20 -39.63 -76.02
C ARG A 131 -53.19 -40.92 -75.21
N CYS A 132 -52.10 -41.22 -74.49
CA CYS A 132 -51.92 -42.44 -73.72
C CYS A 132 -50.84 -42.25 -72.63
N GLU A 133 -50.63 -43.25 -71.79
CA GLU A 133 -49.73 -43.16 -70.63
C GLU A 133 -48.22 -43.27 -70.94
N TYR A 134 -47.84 -43.35 -72.21
CA TYR A 134 -46.43 -43.42 -72.62
C TYR A 134 -45.63 -42.20 -72.14
N ARG A 135 -44.53 -42.43 -71.40
CA ARG A 135 -43.55 -41.41 -70.99
C ARG A 135 -42.15 -42.00 -70.75
N THR A 136 -41.10 -41.18 -70.90
CA THR A 136 -39.69 -41.60 -70.76
C THR A 136 -38.99 -41.07 -69.49
N PHE A 137 -39.75 -40.83 -68.41
CA PHE A 137 -39.28 -40.16 -67.18
C PHE A 137 -38.13 -40.89 -66.47
N LYS A 138 -37.07 -40.14 -66.10
CA LYS A 138 -35.91 -40.66 -65.36
C LYS A 138 -35.47 -39.67 -64.26
N GLU A 139 -35.46 -40.16 -63.02
CA GLU A 139 -35.10 -39.39 -61.81
C GLU A 139 -33.56 -39.35 -61.62
N ILE A 140 -33.05 -38.20 -61.15
CA ILE A 140 -31.66 -38.01 -60.75
C ILE A 140 -31.61 -37.94 -59.21
N PRO A 141 -30.89 -38.83 -58.50
CA PRO A 141 -30.76 -38.77 -57.05
C PRO A 141 -30.17 -37.45 -56.53
N ALA A 142 -30.50 -37.08 -55.29
CA ALA A 142 -29.87 -35.92 -54.63
C ALA A 142 -28.36 -36.13 -54.51
N LEU A 143 -27.59 -35.04 -54.63
CA LEU A 143 -26.12 -35.09 -54.71
C LEU A 143 -25.42 -35.43 -53.39
N GLY A 144 -26.13 -35.36 -52.26
CA GLY A 144 -25.55 -35.47 -50.93
C GLY A 144 -24.69 -34.25 -50.54
N HIS A 145 -24.21 -34.22 -49.30
CA HIS A 145 -23.31 -33.16 -48.83
C HIS A 145 -21.85 -33.47 -49.19
N ASP A 146 -21.14 -32.45 -49.64
CA ASP A 146 -19.70 -32.50 -49.92
C ASP A 146 -18.96 -31.99 -48.68
N GLU A 147 -18.67 -32.94 -47.77
CA GLU A 147 -18.24 -32.68 -46.40
C GLU A 147 -16.81 -32.14 -46.30
N VAL A 148 -16.66 -30.93 -45.75
CA VAL A 148 -15.39 -30.32 -45.35
C VAL A 148 -15.29 -30.38 -43.83
N GLN A 149 -14.24 -31.04 -43.33
CA GLN A 149 -14.00 -31.25 -41.90
C GLN A 149 -13.21 -30.06 -41.30
N HIS A 150 -13.65 -29.59 -40.13
CA HIS A 150 -12.98 -28.55 -39.35
C HIS A 150 -12.58 -29.09 -37.98
N GLU A 151 -11.30 -28.96 -37.65
CA GLU A 151 -10.75 -29.41 -36.37
C GLU A 151 -11.28 -28.62 -35.18
N ARG A 152 -11.32 -29.27 -34.02
CA ARG A 152 -11.76 -28.65 -32.76
C ARG A 152 -10.82 -27.53 -32.32
N LYS A 153 -11.36 -26.44 -31.77
CA LYS A 153 -10.58 -25.45 -31.01
C LYS A 153 -11.00 -25.51 -29.54
N GLN A 154 -10.05 -25.80 -28.65
CA GLN A 154 -10.34 -25.83 -27.21
C GLN A 154 -10.63 -24.41 -26.67
N PRO A 155 -11.63 -24.24 -25.78
CA PRO A 155 -11.88 -22.95 -25.14
C PRO A 155 -10.78 -22.61 -24.14
N THR A 156 -10.44 -21.34 -24.04
CA THR A 156 -9.55 -20.82 -22.99
C THR A 156 -10.35 -20.03 -21.96
N CYS A 157 -9.69 -19.56 -20.90
CA CYS A 157 -10.34 -18.66 -19.93
C CYS A 157 -10.61 -17.26 -20.51
N LEU A 158 -10.11 -16.94 -21.71
CA LEU A 158 -10.27 -15.65 -22.38
C LEU A 158 -11.13 -15.75 -23.66
N GLU A 159 -11.01 -16.83 -24.42
CA GLU A 159 -11.68 -17.05 -25.70
C GLU A 159 -12.59 -18.29 -25.67
N THR A 160 -13.72 -18.22 -26.37
CA THR A 160 -14.57 -19.38 -26.63
C THR A 160 -13.87 -20.35 -27.59
N GLY A 161 -14.25 -21.62 -27.50
CA GLY A 161 -13.79 -22.69 -28.41
C GLY A 161 -14.94 -23.22 -29.26
N TRP A 162 -14.70 -24.27 -30.04
CA TRP A 162 -15.73 -24.98 -30.79
C TRP A 162 -15.40 -26.47 -30.91
N SER A 163 -16.45 -27.28 -31.01
CA SER A 163 -16.31 -28.71 -31.31
C SER A 163 -15.86 -28.90 -32.75
N ALA A 164 -15.25 -30.05 -33.09
CA ALA A 164 -15.03 -30.41 -34.48
C ALA A 164 -16.39 -30.42 -35.22
N TYR A 165 -16.43 -29.85 -36.41
CA TYR A 165 -17.66 -29.67 -37.17
C TYR A 165 -17.43 -29.85 -38.66
N VAL A 166 -18.52 -30.11 -39.38
CA VAL A 166 -18.53 -30.34 -40.83
C VAL A 166 -19.35 -29.26 -41.51
N THR A 167 -18.85 -28.76 -42.64
CA THR A 167 -19.58 -27.85 -43.54
C THR A 167 -19.70 -28.47 -44.93
N CYS A 168 -20.76 -28.17 -45.68
CA CYS A 168 -20.86 -28.56 -47.09
C CYS A 168 -20.23 -27.48 -47.99
N SER A 169 -19.42 -27.86 -48.98
CA SER A 169 -18.85 -26.90 -49.94
C SER A 169 -19.88 -26.33 -50.94
N ARG A 170 -21.06 -26.95 -51.03
CA ARG A 170 -22.09 -26.68 -52.06
C ARG A 170 -23.38 -26.06 -51.51
N CYS A 171 -23.53 -25.96 -50.18
CA CYS A 171 -24.70 -25.37 -49.52
C CYS A 171 -24.40 -24.98 -48.06
N ASP A 172 -25.35 -24.34 -47.39
CA ASP A 172 -25.18 -23.80 -46.03
C ASP A 172 -25.27 -24.85 -44.90
N TYR A 173 -25.12 -26.14 -45.22
CA TYR A 173 -25.11 -27.20 -44.20
C TYR A 173 -23.88 -27.04 -43.29
N THR A 174 -24.12 -26.92 -41.98
CA THR A 174 -23.08 -26.89 -40.94
C THR A 174 -23.54 -27.60 -39.67
N THR A 175 -22.60 -28.26 -38.99
CA THR A 175 -22.80 -28.85 -37.66
C THR A 175 -22.11 -28.06 -36.54
N PHE A 176 -21.74 -26.80 -36.82
CA PHE A 176 -20.98 -25.93 -35.91
C PHE A 176 -21.64 -25.80 -34.53
N LYS A 177 -20.83 -25.98 -33.48
CA LYS A 177 -21.25 -25.81 -32.09
C LYS A 177 -20.16 -25.14 -31.27
N GLU A 178 -20.47 -23.96 -30.75
CA GLU A 178 -19.60 -23.19 -29.88
C GLU A 178 -19.48 -23.83 -28.48
N ILE A 179 -18.29 -23.75 -27.88
CA ILE A 179 -17.99 -24.18 -26.51
C ILE A 179 -17.68 -22.93 -25.67
N PRO A 180 -18.43 -22.68 -24.58
CA PRO A 180 -18.18 -21.56 -23.68
C PRO A 180 -16.77 -21.53 -23.07
N LYS A 181 -16.34 -20.35 -22.62
CA LYS A 181 -15.04 -20.13 -21.97
C LYS A 181 -14.87 -21.04 -20.75
N SER A 182 -13.67 -21.56 -20.51
CA SER A 182 -13.38 -22.56 -19.47
C SER A 182 -13.28 -22.02 -18.02
N GLY A 183 -13.61 -20.73 -17.80
CA GLY A 183 -13.58 -20.07 -16.49
C GLY A 183 -12.16 -19.84 -15.96
N HIS A 184 -12.01 -18.94 -14.99
CA HIS A 184 -10.72 -18.72 -14.32
C HIS A 184 -10.46 -19.80 -13.27
N VAL A 185 -9.27 -20.40 -13.30
CA VAL A 185 -8.84 -21.35 -12.26
C VAL A 185 -8.05 -20.59 -11.21
N GLN A 186 -8.69 -20.33 -10.07
CA GLN A 186 -8.16 -19.51 -8.99
C GLN A 186 -6.99 -20.21 -8.27
N ALA A 187 -5.89 -19.48 -8.12
CA ALA A 187 -4.77 -19.80 -7.23
C ALA A 187 -4.58 -18.64 -6.23
N VAL A 188 -4.18 -18.99 -5.00
CA VAL A 188 -4.02 -18.02 -3.90
C VAL A 188 -2.63 -17.39 -3.97
N MET A 189 -2.58 -16.05 -3.89
CA MET A 189 -1.36 -15.33 -3.55
C MET A 189 -1.28 -15.27 -2.04
N ALA A 190 -0.20 -15.81 -1.47
CA ALA A 190 -0.02 -15.81 -0.02
C ALA A 190 0.02 -14.37 0.52
N ALA A 191 -0.55 -14.17 1.71
CA ALA A 191 -0.37 -12.93 2.44
C ALA A 191 1.10 -12.76 2.83
N LYS A 192 1.58 -11.51 2.84
CA LYS A 192 2.86 -11.14 3.44
C LYS A 192 2.53 -10.41 4.74
N GLU A 193 2.86 -10.98 5.88
CA GLU A 193 2.62 -10.32 7.17
C GLU A 193 3.41 -8.98 7.24
N PRO A 194 2.82 -7.92 7.81
CA PRO A 194 3.55 -6.68 8.07
C PRO A 194 4.63 -6.91 9.14
N THR A 195 5.75 -6.18 9.04
CA THR A 195 6.75 -6.14 10.09
C THR A 195 6.64 -4.82 10.88
N CYS A 196 7.53 -4.59 11.86
CA CYS A 196 7.58 -3.31 12.56
C CYS A 196 8.01 -2.13 11.65
N THR A 197 8.63 -2.39 10.49
CA THR A 197 9.16 -1.36 9.58
C THR A 197 8.68 -1.48 8.13
N GLU A 198 8.18 -2.65 7.71
CA GLU A 198 7.66 -2.88 6.35
C GLU A 198 6.15 -3.14 6.37
N THR A 199 5.44 -2.48 5.46
CA THR A 199 4.02 -2.74 5.15
C THR A 199 3.83 -4.18 4.67
N GLY A 200 2.80 -4.84 5.18
CA GLY A 200 2.36 -6.17 4.76
C GLY A 200 1.40 -6.12 3.57
N LEU A 201 0.98 -7.29 3.09
CA LEU A 201 0.02 -7.47 2.02
C LEU A 201 -1.02 -8.51 2.42
N THR A 202 -2.30 -8.22 2.18
CA THR A 202 -3.38 -9.21 2.34
C THR A 202 -3.21 -10.37 1.36
N ALA A 203 -3.86 -11.50 1.62
CA ALA A 203 -3.96 -12.58 0.62
C ALA A 203 -4.69 -12.08 -0.64
N GLY A 204 -4.16 -12.44 -1.81
CA GLY A 204 -4.74 -12.14 -3.12
C GLY A 204 -5.10 -13.41 -3.88
N SER A 205 -5.58 -13.29 -5.12
CA SER A 205 -5.74 -14.46 -5.99
C SER A 205 -5.62 -14.12 -7.47
N TYR A 206 -5.11 -15.07 -8.24
CA TYR A 206 -4.90 -14.94 -9.69
C TYR A 206 -5.33 -16.21 -10.42
N CYS A 207 -5.59 -16.10 -11.71
CA CYS A 207 -5.85 -17.25 -12.56
C CYS A 207 -4.53 -17.95 -12.90
N LYS A 208 -4.34 -19.21 -12.48
CA LYS A 208 -3.10 -19.96 -12.78
C LYS A 208 -2.87 -20.26 -14.26
N VAL A 209 -3.87 -20.02 -15.11
CA VAL A 209 -3.84 -20.32 -16.56
C VAL A 209 -3.46 -19.09 -17.38
N CYS A 210 -3.94 -17.89 -17.03
CA CYS A 210 -3.69 -16.66 -17.78
C CYS A 210 -3.04 -15.53 -16.97
N ASN A 211 -2.72 -15.78 -15.70
CA ASN A 211 -2.16 -14.81 -14.75
C ASN A 211 -3.01 -13.54 -14.51
N ALA A 212 -4.27 -13.52 -14.94
CA ALA A 212 -5.17 -12.43 -14.63
C ALA A 212 -5.45 -12.36 -13.11
N THR A 213 -5.36 -11.16 -12.54
CA THR A 213 -5.70 -10.91 -11.13
C THR A 213 -7.21 -11.05 -10.91
N ILE A 214 -7.61 -11.91 -9.99
CA ILE A 214 -9.02 -12.12 -9.60
C ILE A 214 -9.34 -11.28 -8.36
N ARG A 215 -8.43 -11.25 -7.38
CA ARG A 215 -8.50 -10.38 -6.19
C ARG A 215 -7.13 -9.76 -5.95
N ALA A 216 -7.05 -8.44 -5.99
CA ALA A 216 -5.82 -7.70 -5.70
C ALA A 216 -5.42 -7.85 -4.22
N GLN A 217 -4.11 -7.78 -3.94
CA GLN A 217 -3.61 -7.62 -2.57
C GLN A 217 -3.75 -6.15 -2.16
N GLU A 218 -4.13 -5.91 -0.91
CA GLU A 218 -4.20 -4.57 -0.32
C GLU A 218 -3.05 -4.39 0.69
N PRO A 219 -2.51 -3.17 0.82
CA PRO A 219 -1.47 -2.89 1.80
C PRO A 219 -2.04 -2.95 3.23
N VAL A 220 -1.32 -3.64 4.11
CA VAL A 220 -1.59 -3.66 5.55
C VAL A 220 -0.49 -2.85 6.23
N ALA A 221 -0.85 -1.78 6.94
CA ALA A 221 0.11 -0.88 7.58
C ALA A 221 1.13 -1.65 8.43
N ALA A 222 2.38 -1.17 8.44
CA ALA A 222 3.42 -1.70 9.32
C ALA A 222 2.95 -1.62 10.79
N LEU A 223 3.42 -2.56 11.62
CA LEU A 223 3.00 -2.67 13.03
C LEU A 223 3.46 -1.47 13.90
N GLY A 224 4.38 -0.67 13.36
CA GLY A 224 5.03 0.45 14.04
C GLY A 224 6.24 -0.03 14.83
N HIS A 225 7.36 0.69 14.69
CA HIS A 225 8.58 0.42 15.45
C HIS A 225 8.52 1.24 16.75
N ARG A 226 8.41 0.57 17.89
CA ARG A 226 8.25 1.21 19.20
C ARG A 226 9.31 0.71 20.17
N CYS A 227 10.25 1.56 20.52
CA CYS A 227 11.34 1.23 21.43
C CYS A 227 10.96 1.52 22.88
N ASN A 228 11.34 0.62 23.78
CA ASN A 228 11.38 0.84 25.21
C ASN A 228 12.78 0.47 25.70
N LYS A 229 13.52 1.43 26.27
CA LYS A 229 14.91 1.26 26.72
C LYS A 229 15.83 0.65 25.64
N GLY A 230 15.74 1.14 24.40
CA GLY A 230 16.59 0.69 23.29
C GLY A 230 16.23 -0.68 22.67
N ILE A 231 15.13 -1.32 23.12
CA ILE A 231 14.64 -2.57 22.52
C ILE A 231 13.28 -2.32 21.90
N CYS A 232 13.12 -2.72 20.64
CA CYS A 232 11.81 -2.66 19.99
C CYS A 232 10.84 -3.64 20.65
N THR A 233 9.74 -3.11 21.20
CA THR A 233 8.67 -3.88 21.84
C THR A 233 7.91 -4.81 20.88
N VAL A 234 8.11 -4.67 19.57
CA VAL A 234 7.46 -5.47 18.53
C VAL A 234 8.39 -6.54 17.95
N CYS A 235 9.64 -6.21 17.61
CA CYS A 235 10.57 -7.17 16.98
C CYS A 235 11.70 -7.67 17.90
N GLY A 236 11.86 -7.10 19.10
CA GLY A 236 12.87 -7.52 20.07
C GLY A 236 14.31 -7.19 19.68
N VAL A 237 14.53 -6.47 18.58
CA VAL A 237 15.87 -5.99 18.18
C VAL A 237 16.30 -4.91 19.17
N GLU A 238 17.49 -5.08 19.76
CA GLU A 238 18.26 -4.00 20.37
C GLU A 238 18.65 -3.03 19.26
N ASP A 239 17.82 -2.01 19.05
CA ASP A 239 18.02 -1.04 17.98
C ASP A 239 18.64 0.20 18.61
N TYR A 240 19.95 0.33 18.42
CA TYR A 240 20.82 1.23 19.18
C TYR A 240 20.38 2.71 19.09
N VAL A 241 19.65 3.12 18.05
CA VAL A 241 19.17 4.51 17.90
C VAL A 241 17.92 4.61 17.03
N SER A 242 16.81 3.94 17.37
CA SER A 242 15.55 4.35 16.70
C SER A 242 15.23 5.79 17.11
N PRO A 243 15.03 6.74 16.17
CA PRO A 243 14.65 8.11 16.53
C PRO A 243 13.33 8.15 17.30
N ASP A 244 12.49 7.11 17.15
CA ASP A 244 11.16 6.97 17.75
C ASP A 244 11.16 7.11 19.29
N GLN A 245 12.27 6.79 19.97
CA GLN A 245 12.38 6.91 21.43
C GLN A 245 12.60 8.35 21.92
N TYR A 246 12.92 9.28 21.03
CA TYR A 246 13.22 10.68 21.37
C TYR A 246 12.08 11.64 21.04
N VAL A 247 10.98 11.12 20.49
CA VAL A 247 9.90 11.90 19.89
C VAL A 247 8.86 12.26 20.95
N SER A 248 8.52 13.54 21.00
CA SER A 248 7.31 14.01 21.68
C SER A 248 6.12 13.93 20.72
N ARG A 249 4.91 13.70 21.23
CA ARG A 249 3.67 13.77 20.42
C ARG A 249 2.74 14.91 20.82
N VAL A 250 3.24 15.83 21.64
CA VAL A 250 2.43 16.93 22.19
C VAL A 250 1.91 17.83 21.08
N CYS A 251 2.75 18.19 20.10
CA CYS A 251 2.30 19.02 18.98
C CYS A 251 1.48 18.20 17.99
N TYR A 252 1.90 16.96 17.69
CA TYR A 252 1.16 16.03 16.84
C TYR A 252 -0.29 15.87 17.29
N ASP A 253 -0.53 15.62 18.58
CA ASP A 253 -1.88 15.49 19.14
C ASP A 253 -2.62 16.84 19.14
N GLY A 254 -1.89 17.93 19.37
CA GLY A 254 -2.40 19.29 19.27
C GLY A 254 -2.98 19.65 17.89
N LEU A 255 -2.47 19.05 16.81
CA LEU A 255 -2.97 19.29 15.44
C LEU A 255 -4.46 18.94 15.29
N LEU A 256 -4.96 17.92 16.00
CA LEU A 256 -6.38 17.51 15.92
C LEU A 256 -7.34 18.59 16.43
N THR A 257 -6.84 19.54 17.22
CA THR A 257 -7.64 20.65 17.72
C THR A 257 -7.86 21.75 16.68
N LEU A 258 -7.22 21.65 15.51
CA LEU A 258 -7.21 22.67 14.47
C LEU A 258 -8.03 22.27 13.23
N PRO A 259 -8.49 23.25 12.43
CA PRO A 259 -9.06 22.97 11.12
C PRO A 259 -8.06 22.21 10.24
N ARG A 260 -8.54 21.16 9.56
CA ARG A 260 -7.70 20.22 8.79
C ARG A 260 -6.67 19.45 9.63
N GLY A 261 -6.88 19.31 10.94
CA GLY A 261 -6.01 18.61 11.87
C GLY A 261 -5.66 17.17 11.46
N GLU A 262 -6.65 16.37 11.08
CA GLU A 262 -6.43 15.00 10.61
C GLU A 262 -5.57 14.94 9.34
N GLN A 263 -5.74 15.90 8.43
CA GLN A 263 -4.94 16.01 7.22
C GLN A 263 -3.51 16.43 7.55
N MET A 264 -3.33 17.35 8.50
CA MET A 264 -2.00 17.73 8.98
C MET A 264 -1.29 16.57 9.67
N GLN A 265 -1.97 15.76 10.49
CA GLN A 265 -1.37 14.55 11.07
C GLN A 265 -0.93 13.54 10.00
N LYS A 266 -1.75 13.31 8.97
CA LYS A 266 -1.35 12.45 7.83
C LYS A 266 -0.11 12.98 7.12
N ALA A 267 -0.03 14.29 6.90
CA ALA A 267 1.16 14.92 6.32
C ALA A 267 2.37 14.84 7.27
N TYR A 268 2.17 15.01 8.58
CA TYR A 268 3.19 14.83 9.60
C TYR A 268 3.79 13.43 9.53
N ASP A 269 2.94 12.40 9.50
CA ASP A 269 3.39 11.00 9.45
C ASP A 269 4.22 10.74 8.18
N LEU A 270 3.84 11.32 7.04
CA LEU A 270 4.62 11.24 5.81
C LEU A 270 5.99 11.94 5.93
N ILE A 271 6.05 13.12 6.57
CA ILE A 271 7.31 13.82 6.85
C ILE A 271 8.18 12.98 7.79
N TYR A 272 7.58 12.44 8.85
CA TYR A 272 8.26 11.63 9.86
C TYR A 272 8.91 10.41 9.24
N GLU A 273 8.17 9.64 8.44
CA GLU A 273 8.72 8.46 7.76
C GLU A 273 9.86 8.81 6.81
N ALA A 274 9.73 9.91 6.06
CA ALA A 274 10.80 10.37 5.17
C ALA A 274 12.05 10.82 5.96
N ALA A 275 11.85 11.57 7.04
CA ALA A 275 12.93 12.06 7.91
C ALA A 275 13.62 10.91 8.65
N ARG A 276 12.84 10.00 9.23
CA ARG A 276 13.32 8.78 9.90
C ARG A 276 14.16 7.93 8.95
N LYS A 277 13.67 7.67 7.74
CA LYS A 277 14.41 6.89 6.72
C LYS A 277 15.75 7.55 6.39
N PHE A 278 15.78 8.86 6.17
CA PHE A 278 17.02 9.60 5.88
C PHE A 278 17.97 9.68 7.09
N HIS A 279 17.42 9.76 8.30
CA HIS A 279 18.18 9.83 9.55
C HIS A 279 18.98 8.55 9.80
N ILE A 280 18.41 7.38 9.48
CA ILE A 280 19.04 6.06 9.72
C ILE A 280 19.78 5.49 8.51
N ASP A 281 19.46 5.96 7.28
CA ASP A 281 20.15 5.54 6.07
C ASP A 281 21.41 6.41 5.82
N TYR A 282 22.54 5.88 6.25
CA TYR A 282 23.85 6.53 6.10
C TYR A 282 24.49 6.32 4.72
N SER A 283 23.86 5.55 3.83
CA SER A 283 24.37 5.34 2.46
C SER A 283 23.95 6.46 1.50
N VAL A 284 23.03 7.32 1.94
CA VAL A 284 22.40 8.37 1.13
C VAL A 284 22.84 9.75 1.62
N ASP A 285 23.34 10.56 0.68
CA ASP A 285 23.59 11.98 0.90
C ASP A 285 22.39 12.83 0.43
N SER A 286 22.22 14.02 1.01
CA SER A 286 21.23 14.98 0.51
C SER A 286 21.63 15.52 -0.87
N VAL A 287 20.66 15.74 -1.76
CA VAL A 287 20.89 16.26 -3.12
C VAL A 287 20.98 17.78 -3.11
N GLY A 288 21.86 18.36 -3.93
CA GLY A 288 21.91 19.81 -4.16
C GLY A 288 22.51 20.64 -3.03
N ALA A 289 23.13 20.00 -2.03
CA ALA A 289 23.91 20.69 -1.01
C ALA A 289 25.16 21.32 -1.64
N THR A 290 25.36 22.62 -1.47
CA THR A 290 26.55 23.34 -1.96
C THR A 290 27.15 24.18 -0.83
N GLU A 291 28.23 24.90 -1.09
CA GLU A 291 28.83 25.76 -0.07
C GLU A 291 27.89 26.82 0.51
N LYS A 292 26.91 27.22 -0.30
CA LYS A 292 26.00 28.33 -0.01
C LYS A 292 24.55 27.88 0.18
N SER A 293 24.26 26.58 0.05
CA SER A 293 22.88 26.05 0.11
C SER A 293 22.75 24.80 0.96
N ASN A 294 21.62 24.72 1.67
CA ASN A 294 21.17 23.48 2.30
C ASN A 294 20.85 22.42 1.25
N GLY A 295 20.93 21.15 1.66
CA GLY A 295 20.59 20.01 0.81
C GLY A 295 19.11 19.68 0.85
N LEU A 296 18.66 18.83 -0.07
CA LEU A 296 17.31 18.28 -0.10
C LEU A 296 17.37 16.77 0.18
N ILE A 297 16.46 16.25 1.00
CA ILE A 297 16.25 14.81 1.05
C ILE A 297 15.85 14.34 -0.36
N PRO A 298 16.45 13.26 -0.90
CA PRO A 298 16.03 12.71 -2.18
C PRO A 298 14.54 12.35 -2.17
N GLY A 299 13.75 13.01 -3.03
CA GLY A 299 12.33 12.72 -3.20
C GLY A 299 11.43 13.95 -3.03
N THR A 300 10.15 13.77 -3.30
CA THR A 300 9.10 14.77 -3.07
C THR A 300 7.89 14.03 -2.53
N ILE A 301 7.35 14.49 -1.40
CA ILE A 301 6.19 13.88 -0.77
C ILE A 301 4.94 14.50 -1.41
N ASP A 302 4.16 13.72 -2.14
CA ASP A 302 2.88 14.19 -2.67
C ASP A 302 1.83 14.26 -1.57
N ILE A 303 1.26 15.45 -1.38
CA ILE A 303 0.19 15.73 -0.41
C ILE A 303 -1.04 16.36 -1.09
N SER A 304 -1.09 16.36 -2.42
CA SER A 304 -2.19 16.97 -3.19
C SER A 304 -3.57 16.44 -2.77
N HIS A 305 -3.65 15.17 -2.40
CA HIS A 305 -4.88 14.54 -1.92
C HIS A 305 -5.35 15.03 -0.53
N LEU A 306 -4.45 15.59 0.30
CA LEU A 306 -4.75 16.08 1.65
C LEU A 306 -5.39 17.47 1.65
N LYS A 307 -5.33 18.21 0.54
CA LYS A 307 -5.92 19.55 0.38
C LYS A 307 -5.50 20.55 1.48
N LEU A 308 -4.26 20.44 1.94
CA LEU A 308 -3.66 21.38 2.89
C LEU A 308 -3.34 22.71 2.21
N LEU A 309 -3.44 23.80 2.96
CA LEU A 309 -3.18 25.16 2.52
C LEU A 309 -1.79 25.63 2.99
N GLY A 310 -1.26 26.70 2.38
CA GLY A 310 0.04 27.29 2.77
C GLY A 310 0.16 27.54 4.28
N LYS A 311 -0.89 28.08 4.91
CA LYS A 311 -0.90 28.32 6.37
C LYS A 311 -0.85 27.05 7.22
N ASP A 312 -1.35 25.93 6.70
CA ASP A 312 -1.34 24.65 7.42
C ASP A 312 0.08 24.07 7.42
N MET A 313 0.90 24.39 6.41
CA MET A 313 2.29 23.94 6.33
C MET A 313 3.19 24.60 7.36
N ASP A 314 2.97 25.88 7.68
CA ASP A 314 3.73 26.57 8.74
C ASP A 314 3.44 25.94 10.11
N ILE A 315 2.17 25.61 10.36
CA ILE A 315 1.73 24.88 11.57
C ILE A 315 2.39 23.51 11.64
N LEU A 316 2.29 22.75 10.55
CA LEU A 316 2.83 21.41 10.45
C LEU A 316 4.35 21.38 10.66
N HIS A 317 5.06 22.33 10.05
CA HIS A 317 6.51 22.46 10.20
C HIS A 317 6.91 22.69 11.65
N ALA A 318 6.32 23.67 12.31
CA ALA A 318 6.68 24.01 13.69
C ALA A 318 6.30 22.92 14.68
N ALA A 319 5.17 22.23 14.46
CA ALA A 319 4.80 21.04 15.22
C ALA A 319 5.84 19.94 15.06
N PHE A 320 6.27 19.67 13.82
CA PHE A 320 7.27 18.65 13.51
C PHE A 320 8.63 18.97 14.14
N GLU A 321 9.13 20.20 14.01
CA GLU A 321 10.42 20.61 14.58
C GLU A 321 10.43 20.51 16.11
N SER A 322 9.33 20.90 16.76
CA SER A 322 9.21 20.89 18.22
C SER A 322 9.18 19.47 18.78
N ASP A 323 8.42 18.59 18.13
CA ASP A 323 8.26 17.20 18.56
C ASP A 323 9.48 16.32 18.27
N ASN A 324 10.29 16.68 17.26
CA ASN A 324 11.38 15.85 16.77
C ASN A 324 12.77 16.52 16.81
N PRO A 325 13.29 16.93 17.99
CA PRO A 325 14.63 17.48 18.12
C PRO A 325 15.74 16.57 17.58
N ILE A 326 15.51 15.25 17.56
CA ILE A 326 16.44 14.23 17.03
C ILE A 326 16.75 14.42 15.54
N PHE A 327 15.83 15.03 14.77
CA PHE A 327 16.12 15.46 13.40
C PHE A 327 16.82 16.83 13.41
N TYR A 328 17.94 16.93 14.13
CA TYR A 328 18.73 18.17 14.29
C TYR A 328 19.19 18.80 12.97
N TRP A 329 19.24 18.00 11.91
CA TRP A 329 19.60 18.42 10.57
C TRP A 329 18.43 18.98 9.76
N TYR A 330 17.21 18.82 10.25
CA TYR A 330 16.00 19.30 9.58
C TYR A 330 15.98 20.83 9.61
N VAL A 331 15.90 21.43 8.44
CA VAL A 331 15.79 22.88 8.29
C VAL A 331 14.53 23.16 7.50
N PHE A 332 13.77 24.19 7.89
CA PHE A 332 12.77 24.76 7.01
C PHE A 332 13.45 25.60 5.94
N ALA A 333 13.39 25.16 4.69
CA ALA A 333 13.45 26.08 3.58
C ALA A 333 12.05 26.11 2.97
N PRO A 334 11.47 27.30 2.73
CA PRO A 334 10.28 27.36 1.90
C PRO A 334 10.63 26.65 0.58
N PRO A 335 9.70 25.88 -0.02
CA PRO A 335 9.94 25.28 -1.32
C PRO A 335 10.35 26.38 -2.31
N VAL A 336 10.98 26.00 -3.41
CA VAL A 336 11.23 26.92 -4.52
C VAL A 336 9.88 27.53 -4.93
N GLY A 337 9.60 28.75 -4.46
CA GLY A 337 8.29 29.42 -4.54
C GLY A 337 7.50 29.39 -3.21
N TYR A 338 7.32 30.57 -2.60
CA TYR A 338 6.34 30.80 -1.52
C TYR A 338 4.93 30.40 -1.97
N VAL A 339 4.23 29.59 -1.18
CA VAL A 339 2.81 29.27 -1.42
C VAL A 339 1.95 30.16 -0.52
N PRO A 340 1.07 31.02 -1.07
CA PRO A 340 0.22 31.87 -0.25
C PRO A 340 -0.69 31.08 0.70
N ASN A 341 -1.03 31.69 1.83
CA ASN A 341 -1.76 31.05 2.94
C ASN A 341 -3.11 30.42 2.55
N ASP A 342 -3.76 30.94 1.51
CA ASP A 342 -5.06 30.49 0.99
C ASP A 342 -4.94 29.48 -0.16
N LYS A 343 -3.72 29.20 -0.64
CA LYS A 343 -3.46 28.30 -1.76
C LYS A 343 -3.11 26.91 -1.27
N GLN A 344 -3.56 25.93 -2.04
CA GLN A 344 -3.29 24.52 -1.78
C GLN A 344 -1.82 24.19 -2.03
N VAL A 345 -1.25 23.39 -1.13
CA VAL A 345 0.08 22.81 -1.26
C VAL A 345 -0.05 21.38 -1.76
N ASN A 346 0.63 21.07 -2.85
CA ASN A 346 0.54 19.76 -3.50
C ASN A 346 1.69 18.83 -3.12
N SER A 347 2.81 19.36 -2.63
CA SER A 347 3.96 18.55 -2.30
C SER A 347 4.86 19.17 -1.24
N ILE A 348 5.51 18.34 -0.45
CA ILE A 348 6.50 18.74 0.57
C ILE A 348 7.89 18.30 0.11
N ARG A 349 8.86 19.20 0.30
CA ARG A 349 10.29 18.90 0.19
C ARG A 349 10.93 19.16 1.54
N ILE A 350 11.75 18.20 2.00
CA ILE A 350 12.47 18.32 3.26
C ILE A 350 13.89 18.79 2.95
N THR A 351 14.33 19.85 3.62
CA THR A 351 15.69 20.35 3.53
C THR A 351 16.54 19.92 4.71
N VAL A 352 17.83 19.74 4.43
CA VAL A 352 18.85 19.25 5.35
C VAL A 352 19.92 20.32 5.47
N ASP A 353 20.31 20.69 6.69
CA ASP A 353 21.48 21.56 6.89
C ASP A 353 22.70 20.92 6.22
N ARG A 354 23.41 21.72 5.42
CA ARG A 354 24.62 21.27 4.72
C ARG A 354 25.62 20.55 5.66
N ALA A 355 25.75 20.98 6.91
CA ALA A 355 26.65 20.39 7.90
C ALA A 355 26.38 18.89 8.16
N TYR A 356 25.17 18.43 7.85
CA TYR A 356 24.71 17.07 8.10
C TYR A 356 24.17 16.40 6.82
N SER A 357 24.53 16.98 5.66
CA SER A 357 24.11 16.50 4.34
C SER A 357 24.63 15.10 4.02
N LYS A 358 25.80 14.74 4.55
CA LYS A 358 26.44 13.45 4.27
C LYS A 358 26.03 12.37 5.26
N GLY A 359 25.80 11.17 4.76
CA GLY A 359 25.44 10.02 5.60
C GLY A 359 26.50 9.68 6.65
N ALA A 360 27.79 9.82 6.32
CA ALA A 360 28.90 9.57 7.24
C ALA A 360 28.93 10.55 8.43
N ASP A 361 28.65 11.84 8.17
CA ASP A 361 28.60 12.87 9.21
C ASP A 361 27.40 12.60 10.15
N ARG A 362 26.22 12.30 9.58
CA ARG A 362 25.03 11.94 10.37
C ARG A 362 25.28 10.73 11.26
N LYS A 363 25.90 9.67 10.73
CA LYS A 363 26.25 8.48 11.51
C LYS A 363 27.07 8.85 12.75
N THR A 364 28.12 9.65 12.55
CA THR A 364 29.02 10.09 13.63
C THR A 364 28.27 10.86 14.72
N TYR A 365 27.41 11.80 14.34
CA TYR A 365 26.63 12.57 15.30
C TYR A 365 25.55 11.73 16.00
N ASN A 366 24.87 10.83 15.29
CA ASN A 366 23.87 9.94 15.88
C ASN A 366 24.48 9.01 16.93
N GLU A 367 25.68 8.48 16.68
CA GLU A 367 26.43 7.67 17.65
C GLU A 367 26.80 8.50 18.90
N GLN A 368 27.32 9.72 18.71
CA GLN A 368 27.63 10.63 19.82
C GLN A 368 26.39 11.01 20.63
N ILE A 369 25.28 11.32 19.97
CA ILE A 369 24.00 11.61 20.63
C ILE A 369 23.57 10.42 21.48
N ALA A 370 23.57 9.21 20.92
CA ALA A 370 23.15 8.02 21.64
C ALA A 370 24.02 7.75 22.89
N ASP A 371 25.34 7.90 22.76
CA ASP A 371 26.27 7.71 23.87
C ASP A 371 26.09 8.77 24.95
N LYS A 372 25.94 10.04 24.56
CA LYS A 372 25.74 11.13 25.53
C LYS A 372 24.37 11.06 26.19
N VAL A 373 23.31 10.66 25.48
CA VAL A 373 21.99 10.39 26.09
C VAL A 373 22.13 9.34 27.18
N LYS A 374 22.83 8.22 26.94
CA LYS A 374 23.03 7.20 27.98
C LYS A 374 23.71 7.75 29.22
N HIS A 375 24.69 8.61 29.05
CA HIS A 375 25.35 9.28 30.17
C HIS A 375 24.35 10.13 30.98
N TYR A 376 23.52 10.94 30.32
CA TYR A 376 22.49 11.72 31.00
C TYR A 376 21.42 10.83 31.67
N VAL A 377 20.94 9.79 30.99
CA VAL A 377 19.97 8.82 31.50
C VAL A 377 20.50 8.11 32.75
N ALA A 378 21.80 7.79 32.80
CA ALA A 378 22.43 7.23 33.98
C ALA A 378 22.36 8.18 35.19
N ALA A 379 22.45 9.50 34.98
CA ALA A 379 22.29 10.47 36.07
C ALA A 379 20.85 10.47 36.65
N ALA A 380 19.85 10.11 35.83
CA ALA A 380 18.46 9.96 36.25
C ALA A 380 18.13 8.59 36.87
N GLU A 381 19.09 7.65 36.95
CA GLU A 381 18.84 6.33 37.54
C GLU A 381 18.43 6.43 39.01
N GLY A 382 17.39 5.67 39.37
CA GLY A 382 16.83 5.66 40.71
C GLY A 382 15.82 6.78 40.98
N ALA A 383 15.56 7.68 40.03
CA ALA A 383 14.50 8.67 40.17
C ALA A 383 13.13 7.99 40.37
N THR A 384 12.38 8.49 41.35
CA THR A 384 11.11 7.91 41.81
C THR A 384 9.87 8.65 41.28
N SER A 385 10.07 9.82 40.69
CA SER A 385 9.02 10.69 40.15
C SER A 385 9.47 11.36 38.84
N LYS A 386 8.51 11.91 38.07
CA LYS A 386 8.81 12.71 36.88
C LYS A 386 9.54 13.99 37.26
N TYR A 387 9.16 14.60 38.38
CA TYR A 387 9.85 15.76 38.94
C TYR A 387 11.34 15.47 39.19
N GLU A 388 11.64 14.38 39.90
CA GLU A 388 13.03 14.00 40.20
C GLU A 388 13.82 13.66 38.93
N THR A 389 13.20 12.96 37.99
CA THR A 389 13.79 12.67 36.67
C THR A 389 14.15 13.97 35.93
N ALA A 390 13.20 14.93 35.88
CA ALA A 390 13.42 16.22 35.26
C ALA A 390 14.55 16.99 35.94
N LEU A 391 14.60 17.00 37.28
CA LEU A 391 15.62 17.72 38.04
C LEU A 391 17.02 17.19 37.73
N ARG A 392 17.20 15.86 37.75
CA ARG A 392 18.50 15.24 37.47
C ARG A 392 19.00 15.51 36.06
N TYR A 393 18.12 15.51 35.05
CA TYR A 393 18.50 15.93 33.70
C TYR A 393 18.84 17.40 33.61
N TYR A 394 18.07 18.24 34.30
CA TYR A 394 18.29 19.68 34.35
C TYR A 394 19.68 19.98 34.92
N GLU A 395 19.99 19.41 36.11
CA GLU A 395 21.28 19.50 36.78
C GLU A 395 22.43 18.97 35.92
N ALA A 396 22.24 17.80 35.30
CA ALA A 396 23.29 17.23 34.48
C ALA A 396 23.61 18.11 33.27
N ILE A 397 22.60 18.72 32.63
CA ILE A 397 22.81 19.63 31.50
C ILE A 397 23.54 20.91 31.93
N ILE A 398 23.02 21.63 32.93
CA ILE A 398 23.59 22.92 33.35
C ILE A 398 25.00 22.80 33.93
N ASN A 399 25.35 21.66 34.54
CA ASN A 399 26.68 21.43 35.09
C ASN A 399 27.70 20.96 34.03
N THR A 400 27.25 20.56 32.83
CA THR A 400 28.12 19.99 31.79
C THR A 400 28.26 20.90 30.58
N VAL A 401 27.22 21.68 30.27
CA VAL A 401 27.13 22.47 29.04
C VAL A 401 27.37 23.93 29.37
N SER A 402 28.25 24.58 28.61
CA SER A 402 28.49 26.02 28.75
C SER A 402 27.65 26.84 27.78
N TYR A 403 27.14 27.99 28.22
CA TYR A 403 26.48 28.94 27.33
C TYR A 403 27.45 29.55 26.31
N ALA A 404 27.10 29.52 25.03
CA ALA A 404 27.90 30.09 23.96
C ALA A 404 27.75 31.63 23.91
N HIS A 405 28.50 32.34 24.75
CA HIS A 405 28.45 33.81 24.90
C HIS A 405 29.07 34.60 23.73
N GLU A 406 29.83 33.98 22.84
CA GLU A 406 30.71 34.72 21.92
C GLU A 406 30.01 35.32 20.71
N SER A 407 30.13 36.66 20.60
CA SER A 407 29.96 37.41 19.36
C SER A 407 31.14 37.10 18.42
N LEU A 408 31.10 35.98 17.72
CA LEU A 408 31.94 35.86 16.54
C LEU A 408 31.44 36.88 15.51
N ALA A 409 32.36 37.58 14.85
CA ALA A 409 31.99 38.55 13.82
C ALA A 409 31.02 37.90 12.81
N GLU A 410 29.85 38.53 12.60
CA GLU A 410 28.63 37.96 11.97
C GLU A 410 28.81 37.30 10.58
N ASN A 411 30.01 37.28 10.02
CA ASN A 411 30.32 36.74 8.69
C ASN A 411 31.50 35.78 8.61
N SER A 412 32.13 35.37 9.73
CA SER A 412 33.20 34.36 9.68
C SER A 412 32.64 32.97 9.33
N PHE A 413 33.47 32.12 8.71
CA PHE A 413 33.09 30.74 8.41
C PHE A 413 32.90 29.93 9.69
N GLU A 414 33.74 30.16 10.70
CA GLU A 414 33.64 29.56 12.04
C GLU A 414 32.36 29.97 12.75
N PHE A 415 31.94 31.24 12.69
CA PHE A 415 30.65 31.70 13.22
C PHE A 415 29.48 30.97 12.59
N ARG A 416 29.48 30.84 11.26
CA ARG A 416 28.41 30.14 10.55
C ARG A 416 28.38 28.64 10.85
N GLN A 417 29.47 28.04 11.33
CA GLN A 417 29.47 26.66 11.80
C GLN A 417 29.00 26.58 13.25
N GLU A 418 29.54 27.42 14.14
CA GLU A 418 29.16 27.50 15.56
C GLU A 418 27.67 27.79 15.74
N TYR A 419 27.15 28.76 15.00
CA TYR A 419 25.73 29.09 14.99
C TYR A 419 24.82 27.91 14.61
N ARG A 420 25.26 26.98 13.75
CA ARG A 420 24.40 25.86 13.31
C ARG A 420 24.21 24.79 14.37
N TRP A 421 25.27 24.41 15.08
CA TRP A 421 25.17 23.35 16.09
C TRP A 421 24.72 23.87 17.45
N THR A 422 25.00 25.13 17.79
CA THR A 422 24.51 25.75 19.04
C THR A 422 22.98 25.95 19.09
N GLN A 423 22.29 25.91 17.95
CA GLN A 423 20.84 26.12 17.85
C GLN A 423 20.01 24.81 17.93
N ASN A 424 20.66 23.67 18.15
CA ASN A 424 20.01 22.36 18.24
C ASN A 424 20.74 21.44 19.23
N ILE A 425 20.26 20.20 19.34
CA ILE A 425 20.75 19.22 20.31
C ILE A 425 22.23 18.82 20.13
N ILE A 426 22.84 19.10 18.98
CA ILE A 426 24.27 18.83 18.75
C ILE A 426 25.15 19.66 19.69
N GLY A 427 24.73 20.89 20.01
CA GLY A 427 25.43 21.74 20.99
C GLY A 427 25.57 21.05 22.35
N VAL A 428 24.50 20.42 22.83
CA VAL A 428 24.47 19.71 24.12
C VAL A 428 25.12 18.34 24.05
N PHE A 429 24.79 17.53 23.03
CA PHE A 429 25.18 16.13 23.03
C PHE A 429 26.56 15.85 22.42
N CYS A 430 27.10 16.78 21.63
CA CYS A 430 28.33 16.57 20.87
C CYS A 430 29.38 17.65 21.05
N LYS A 431 29.02 18.82 21.62
CA LYS A 431 29.91 19.99 21.72
C LYS A 431 30.05 20.55 23.13
N ASP A 432 29.20 20.12 24.07
CA ASP A 432 29.15 20.62 25.46
C ASP A 432 29.07 22.15 25.55
N ARG A 433 28.51 22.81 24.52
CA ARG A 433 28.39 24.26 24.41
C ARG A 433 27.20 24.61 23.52
N THR A 434 26.32 25.51 23.95
CA THR A 434 25.08 25.80 23.21
C THR A 434 24.43 27.13 23.59
N VAL A 435 23.37 27.52 22.87
CA VAL A 435 22.44 28.61 23.29
C VAL A 435 21.07 28.06 23.68
N CYS A 436 20.13 28.96 24.03
CA CYS A 436 18.78 28.62 24.51
C CYS A 436 18.07 27.52 23.72
N ALA A 437 18.16 27.58 22.38
CA ALA A 437 17.54 26.58 21.52
C ALA A 437 18.07 25.15 21.73
N GLY A 438 19.38 24.99 21.92
CA GLY A 438 19.96 23.66 22.18
C GLY A 438 19.66 23.14 23.59
N TYR A 439 19.72 24.00 24.62
CA TYR A 439 19.33 23.63 26.00
C TYR A 439 17.91 23.10 26.05
N GLY A 440 16.93 23.89 25.58
CA GLY A 440 15.52 23.52 25.67
C GLY A 440 15.18 22.28 24.84
N LYS A 441 15.73 22.17 23.61
CA LYS A 441 15.53 21.00 22.75
C LYS A 441 16.13 19.73 23.36
N ALA A 442 17.34 19.78 23.92
CA ALA A 442 18.00 18.63 24.52
C ALA A 442 17.30 18.17 25.80
N PHE A 443 16.91 19.12 26.66
CA PHE A 443 16.14 18.82 27.88
C PHE A 443 14.81 18.13 27.54
N CYS A 444 14.05 18.66 26.58
CA CYS A 444 12.81 18.03 26.12
C CYS A 444 13.05 16.64 25.52
N MET A 445 14.17 16.44 24.81
CA MET A 445 14.53 15.15 24.24
C MET A 445 14.80 14.09 25.30
N LEU A 446 15.51 14.43 26.39
CA LEU A 446 15.77 13.51 27.52
C LEU A 446 14.50 13.18 28.31
N LEU A 447 13.63 14.18 28.50
CA LEU A 447 12.31 13.96 29.10
C LEU A 447 11.46 13.01 28.26
N SER A 448 11.41 13.24 26.95
CA SER A 448 10.67 12.38 26.00
C SER A 448 11.23 10.95 26.01
N TYR A 449 12.55 10.80 26.04
CA TYR A 449 13.24 9.51 26.20
C TYR A 449 12.79 8.75 27.45
N SER A 450 12.47 9.49 28.53
CA SER A 450 12.02 8.93 29.81
C SER A 450 10.50 8.79 29.90
N GLY A 451 9.77 8.95 28.79
CA GLY A 451 8.32 8.85 28.73
C GLY A 451 7.59 10.04 29.38
N ILE A 452 8.27 11.16 29.58
CA ILE A 452 7.69 12.40 30.11
C ILE A 452 7.30 13.29 28.92
N GLU A 453 6.02 13.62 28.82
CA GLU A 453 5.51 14.51 27.79
C GLU A 453 6.14 15.91 27.96
N ALA A 454 6.94 16.33 27.00
CA ALA A 454 7.65 17.62 27.01
C ALA A 454 7.74 18.21 25.61
N ARG A 455 7.91 19.53 25.49
CA ARG A 455 8.24 20.18 24.22
C ARG A 455 8.98 21.49 24.39
N PRO A 456 9.82 21.88 23.42
CA PRO A 456 10.39 23.21 23.36
C PRO A 456 9.31 24.25 23.03
N ILE A 457 9.52 25.47 23.53
CA ILE A 457 8.62 26.61 23.37
C ILE A 457 9.45 27.80 22.94
N ILE A 458 9.01 28.49 21.89
CA ILE A 458 9.69 29.67 21.33
C ILE A 458 8.86 30.90 21.67
N GLY A 459 9.51 31.93 22.17
CA GLY A 459 8.86 33.22 22.41
C GLY A 459 9.86 34.34 22.52
N TYR A 460 9.48 35.38 23.25
CA TYR A 460 10.32 36.54 23.47
C TYR A 460 10.62 36.72 24.95
N ALA A 461 11.89 36.76 25.32
CA ALA A 461 12.35 37.13 26.65
C ALA A 461 12.98 38.53 26.57
N SER A 462 12.43 39.51 27.31
CA SER A 462 12.94 40.91 27.32
C SER A 462 13.19 41.49 25.91
N SER A 463 12.30 41.19 24.95
CA SER A 463 12.34 41.57 23.51
C SER A 463 13.29 40.79 22.58
N GLU A 464 14.09 39.86 23.11
CA GLU A 464 14.90 38.93 22.30
C GLU A 464 14.19 37.59 22.10
N LYS A 465 14.44 36.92 20.98
CA LYS A 465 13.90 35.57 20.77
C LYS A 465 14.57 34.60 21.74
N HIS A 466 13.76 33.83 22.45
CA HIS A 466 14.22 32.85 23.43
C HIS A 466 13.50 31.52 23.25
N LEU A 467 14.17 30.42 23.57
CA LEU A 467 13.61 29.07 23.56
C LEU A 467 13.80 28.44 24.94
N TRP A 468 12.69 28.01 25.53
CA TRP A 468 12.66 27.29 26.79
C TRP A 468 11.82 26.00 26.64
N SER A 469 11.42 25.37 27.74
CA SER A 469 10.74 24.07 27.74
C SER A 469 9.47 24.07 28.58
N ILE A 470 8.55 23.17 28.24
CA ILE A 470 7.39 22.85 29.06
C ILE A 470 7.25 21.33 29.16
N ALA A 471 6.87 20.80 30.32
CA ALA A 471 6.70 19.37 30.53
C ALA A 471 5.59 19.05 31.54
N LYS A 472 5.01 17.87 31.41
CA LYS A 472 3.89 17.39 32.22
C LYS A 472 4.36 16.54 33.40
N MET A 473 4.08 17.00 34.61
CA MET A 473 4.61 16.40 35.84
C MET A 473 3.67 15.34 36.43
N ASP A 474 4.00 14.86 37.62
CA ASP A 474 3.33 13.74 38.31
C ASP A 474 1.85 14.00 38.61
N ASP A 475 1.47 15.26 38.83
CA ASP A 475 0.10 15.70 39.08
C ASP A 475 -0.77 15.78 37.80
N GLY A 476 -0.18 15.49 36.64
CA GLY A 476 -0.82 15.57 35.34
C GLY A 476 -0.90 16.98 34.74
N ASN A 477 -0.36 18.00 35.42
CA ASN A 477 -0.32 19.38 34.93
C ASN A 477 1.01 19.73 34.25
N TRP A 478 0.99 20.82 33.48
CA TRP A 478 2.15 21.31 32.73
C TRP A 478 2.86 22.46 33.44
N TYR A 479 4.19 22.39 33.45
CA TYR A 479 5.09 23.33 34.12
C TYR A 479 6.23 23.77 33.19
N TRP A 480 6.74 24.98 33.45
CA TRP A 480 7.81 25.65 32.72
C TRP A 480 9.19 25.25 33.21
N PHE A 481 10.14 25.16 32.28
CA PHE A 481 11.53 24.83 32.52
C PHE A 481 12.44 25.70 31.64
N ASP A 482 13.48 26.31 32.20
CA ASP A 482 14.46 27.08 31.42
C ASP A 482 15.90 26.84 31.89
N PRO A 483 16.55 25.75 31.40
CA PRO A 483 17.92 25.41 31.77
C PRO A 483 18.93 26.51 31.46
N THR A 484 18.65 27.36 30.46
CA THR A 484 19.58 28.41 30.03
C THR A 484 19.69 29.53 31.04
N TRP A 485 18.59 29.90 31.68
CA TRP A 485 18.57 31.00 32.63
C TRP A 485 18.95 30.57 34.06
N ASP A 486 18.96 29.26 34.33
CA ASP A 486 19.55 28.68 35.54
C ASP A 486 21.01 28.22 35.37
N ASP A 487 21.55 28.25 34.15
CA ASP A 487 22.99 28.12 33.89
C ASP A 487 23.69 29.40 34.35
N ALA A 488 24.32 29.31 35.51
CA ALA A 488 25.01 30.43 36.15
C ALA A 488 26.45 30.60 35.62
N GLY A 489 26.92 29.73 34.71
CA GLY A 489 28.30 29.67 34.24
C GLY A 489 29.29 29.15 35.28
N ASP A 490 30.56 29.06 34.90
CA ASP A 490 31.64 28.43 35.69
C ASP A 490 31.90 29.08 37.07
N ASP A 491 31.42 30.31 37.29
CA ASP A 491 31.75 31.14 38.46
C ASP A 491 30.57 31.39 39.42
N ALA A 492 29.39 30.80 39.19
CA ALA A 492 28.21 31.04 40.02
C ALA A 492 27.37 29.78 40.28
N GLU A 493 26.60 29.79 41.38
CA GLU A 493 25.74 28.66 41.76
C GLU A 493 24.43 28.65 40.94
N THR A 494 24.01 27.48 40.47
CA THR A 494 22.69 27.24 39.88
C THR A 494 21.56 27.65 40.80
N GLU A 495 20.64 28.50 40.35
CA GLU A 495 19.60 29.09 41.21
C GLU A 495 18.23 28.38 41.16
N TYR A 496 18.02 27.40 40.26
CA TYR A 496 16.77 26.65 40.01
C TYR A 496 15.50 27.52 39.96
N ARG A 497 15.65 28.80 39.61
CA ARG A 497 14.56 29.77 39.59
C ARG A 497 13.57 29.47 38.47
N TYR A 498 14.02 28.75 37.45
CA TYR A 498 13.24 28.45 36.25
C TYR A 498 12.97 26.95 36.09
N PHE A 499 13.19 26.17 37.14
CA PHE A 499 12.85 24.75 37.18
C PHE A 499 11.41 24.53 37.66
N CYS A 500 10.61 23.80 36.89
CA CYS A 500 9.25 23.38 37.23
C CYS A 500 8.32 24.53 37.70
N VAL A 501 8.33 25.63 36.96
CA VAL A 501 7.61 26.87 37.31
C VAL A 501 6.18 26.85 36.78
N ASN A 502 5.22 27.30 37.58
CA ASN A 502 3.81 27.44 37.22
C ASN A 502 3.46 28.88 36.79
N ASP A 503 2.23 29.09 36.32
CA ASP A 503 1.78 30.39 35.80
C ASP A 503 1.63 31.50 36.88
N THR A 504 1.65 31.15 38.16
CA THR A 504 1.46 32.09 39.29
C THR A 504 2.75 32.41 40.05
N GLN A 505 3.83 31.67 39.80
CA GLN A 505 5.10 31.85 40.49
C GLN A 505 5.75 33.16 40.05
N LYS A 506 6.02 33.98 41.06
CA LYS A 506 6.81 35.21 40.92
C LYS A 506 8.27 34.83 41.05
N VAL A 507 9.02 35.05 39.98
CA VAL A 507 10.47 34.84 39.92
C VAL A 507 11.13 36.21 39.87
N ASN A 508 12.06 36.47 40.81
CA ASN A 508 12.82 37.71 40.83
C ASN A 508 13.91 37.63 39.77
N TRP A 509 13.58 38.13 38.59
CA TRP A 509 14.54 38.37 37.53
C TRP A 509 15.36 39.61 37.88
N HIS A 510 16.60 39.43 38.35
CA HIS A 510 17.51 40.57 38.49
C HIS A 510 18.03 40.94 37.10
N ASP A 511 17.45 41.97 36.49
CA ASP A 511 18.14 42.72 35.44
C ASP A 511 19.28 43.47 36.11
N SER A 512 20.44 42.82 36.28
CA SER A 512 21.72 43.40 35.89
C SER A 512 22.92 42.75 36.59
N LEU A 513 23.96 42.53 35.79
CA LEU A 513 25.36 42.53 36.19
C LEU A 513 25.85 43.93 36.65
N SER A 514 25.01 44.74 37.30
CA SER A 514 25.42 46.03 37.85
C SER A 514 25.04 46.13 39.33
N MET A 515 26.05 45.95 40.18
CA MET A 515 26.04 46.45 41.54
C MET A 515 25.50 47.90 41.55
N ASN A 516 24.40 48.12 42.28
CA ASN A 516 23.68 49.39 42.51
C ASN A 516 22.50 49.73 41.59
N VAL A 517 21.48 48.86 41.51
CA VAL A 517 20.11 49.31 41.21
C VAL A 517 19.28 49.27 42.51
N PRO A 518 18.73 50.40 43.00
CA PRO A 518 17.86 50.42 44.17
C PRO A 518 16.62 49.54 43.98
N ALA A 519 16.12 48.97 45.08
CA ALA A 519 15.06 47.97 45.23
C ALA A 519 13.64 48.37 44.73
N ALA A 520 13.51 48.95 43.54
CA ALA A 520 12.26 49.50 43.01
C ALA A 520 11.96 49.02 41.59
N ILE A 521 11.97 47.70 41.36
CA ILE A 521 11.29 47.10 40.21
C ILE A 521 10.49 45.91 40.76
N GLY A 522 9.16 46.02 40.69
CA GLY A 522 8.24 45.06 41.31
C GLY A 522 8.43 43.64 40.77
N THR A 523 8.10 42.64 41.59
CA THR A 523 8.05 41.22 41.19
C THR A 523 7.26 41.03 39.89
N ILE A 524 7.89 40.47 38.86
CA ILE A 524 7.30 40.17 37.55
C ILE A 524 6.98 38.65 37.51
N THR A 525 5.83 38.23 36.97
CA THR A 525 5.56 36.79 36.82
C THR A 525 6.44 36.19 35.71
N PHE A 526 6.71 34.88 35.73
CA PHE A 526 7.43 34.21 34.63
C PHE A 526 6.83 34.53 33.25
N LEU A 527 5.51 34.74 33.21
CA LEU A 527 4.74 35.07 32.01
C LEU A 527 4.95 36.49 31.50
N ASP A 528 5.06 37.49 32.37
CA ASP A 528 5.12 38.89 31.92
C ASP A 528 6.47 39.23 31.25
N ARG A 529 7.53 38.43 31.49
CA ARG A 529 8.81 38.54 30.77
C ARG A 529 8.86 37.74 29.47
N HIS A 530 8.05 36.69 29.37
CA HIS A 530 8.02 35.78 28.24
C HIS A 530 6.73 36.00 27.44
N ASP A 531 6.75 36.97 26.51
CA ASP A 531 5.62 37.22 25.64
C ASP A 531 5.66 36.27 24.43
N PHE A 532 4.48 35.80 24.05
CA PHE A 532 4.25 35.02 22.85
C PHE A 532 4.06 35.92 21.60
N GLY A 533 4.05 37.24 21.78
CA GLY A 533 4.26 38.26 20.76
C GLY A 533 2.98 38.83 20.16
N ASP A 534 2.86 40.16 20.17
CA ASP A 534 1.71 40.98 19.79
C ASP A 534 1.62 41.33 18.28
N SER A 535 1.81 40.35 17.37
CA SER A 535 1.91 40.64 15.92
C SER A 535 0.62 40.40 15.11
N GLY A 536 -0.56 40.56 15.70
CA GLY A 536 -1.85 40.40 15.01
C GLY A 536 -2.26 38.97 14.65
N LEU A 537 -1.39 37.98 14.88
CA LEU A 537 -1.74 36.58 15.11
C LEU A 537 -1.66 36.33 16.62
N THR A 538 -2.63 35.64 17.19
CA THR A 538 -2.65 35.30 18.62
C THR A 538 -1.40 34.50 18.98
N ALA A 539 -0.90 34.68 20.21
CA ALA A 539 0.13 33.87 20.85
C ALA A 539 -0.02 32.35 20.60
N ARG A 540 -1.28 31.89 20.55
CA ARG A 540 -1.68 30.50 20.32
C ARG A 540 -1.45 30.04 18.86
N GLU A 541 -1.51 30.97 17.91
CA GLU A 541 -1.24 30.72 16.49
C GLU A 541 0.27 30.68 16.16
N LYS A 542 1.14 31.22 17.03
CA LYS A 542 2.61 31.21 16.85
C LYS A 542 3.32 30.00 17.47
N ASN A 543 2.78 29.44 18.56
CA ASN A 543 3.35 28.27 19.24
C ASN A 543 2.60 26.96 18.99
N TYR A 544 1.60 27.03 18.10
CA TYR A 544 0.89 25.95 17.41
C TYR A 544 0.11 24.93 18.25
N TYR A 545 0.45 24.74 19.52
CA TYR A 545 -0.41 24.17 20.56
C TYR A 545 0.35 24.24 21.90
N VAL A 546 -0.06 25.13 22.80
CA VAL A 546 0.45 25.16 24.17
C VAL A 546 -0.59 24.47 25.06
N PRO A 547 -0.27 23.33 25.71
CA PRO A 547 -1.19 22.66 26.62
C PRO A 547 -1.64 23.57 27.77
N GLN A 548 -2.78 23.24 28.40
CA GLN A 548 -3.22 23.95 29.59
C GLN A 548 -2.20 23.78 30.73
N ARG A 549 -1.82 24.90 31.34
CA ARG A 549 -0.73 24.99 32.30
C ARG A 549 -1.25 25.02 33.72
N SER A 550 -0.41 24.59 34.67
CA SER A 550 -0.76 24.69 36.08
C SER A 550 -0.77 26.15 36.52
N SER A 551 -1.87 26.60 37.12
CA SER A 551 -1.88 27.76 38.02
C SER A 551 -1.65 27.36 39.47
N THR A 552 -1.62 26.05 39.73
CA THR A 552 -1.40 25.49 41.05
C THR A 552 0.10 25.31 41.26
N LYS A 553 0.58 25.59 42.48
CA LYS A 553 1.91 25.17 42.88
C LYS A 553 1.97 23.65 42.78
N PHE A 554 2.98 23.12 42.11
CA PHE A 554 3.35 21.73 42.33
C PHE A 554 3.55 21.58 43.85
N SER A 555 2.88 20.58 44.43
CA SER A 555 2.42 20.52 45.83
C SER A 555 3.41 21.06 46.87
N SER A 556 3.35 22.33 47.32
CA SER A 556 4.28 22.96 48.31
C SER A 556 5.81 22.81 48.10
N ASP A 557 6.27 21.82 47.34
CA ASP A 557 7.59 21.21 47.27
C ASP A 557 8.20 21.52 45.89
N ASN A 558 7.91 22.73 45.40
CA ASN A 558 8.47 23.24 44.14
C ASN A 558 9.97 23.46 44.29
N ALA A 559 10.68 23.60 43.18
CA ALA A 559 12.08 24.01 43.05
C ALA A 559 12.55 25.17 43.96
N LEU A 560 11.64 25.96 44.54
CA LEU A 560 11.94 26.93 45.61
C LEU A 560 12.39 26.27 46.92
N GLU A 561 12.00 25.03 47.20
CA GLU A 561 12.49 24.21 48.32
C GLU A 561 13.83 23.52 48.04
N LEU A 562 14.30 23.49 46.78
CA LEU A 562 15.71 23.13 46.52
C LEU A 562 16.67 24.10 47.18
N ARG A 563 16.21 25.27 47.63
CA ARG A 563 16.95 26.25 48.41
C ARG A 563 16.32 26.47 49.79
N GLU A 564 15.37 25.63 50.22
CA GLU A 564 14.81 25.73 51.58
C GLU A 564 15.91 25.42 52.60
N ALA A 565 16.04 26.33 53.55
CA ALA A 565 16.92 26.16 54.67
C ALA A 565 16.25 25.26 55.70
N PHE A 566 16.84 24.11 55.99
CA PHE A 566 16.42 23.21 57.05
C PHE A 566 17.49 23.13 58.13
N GLU A 567 17.09 22.81 59.36
CA GLU A 567 18.00 22.74 60.50
C GLU A 567 18.22 21.28 60.92
N VAL A 568 19.48 20.88 61.06
CA VAL A 568 19.87 19.60 61.65
C VAL A 568 20.98 19.84 62.67
N ASN A 569 20.75 19.40 63.91
CA ASN A 569 21.73 19.53 65.01
C ASN A 569 22.25 20.96 65.23
N GLY A 570 21.41 21.98 65.04
CA GLY A 570 21.79 23.39 65.21
C GLY A 570 22.51 24.02 64.02
N LEU A 571 22.71 23.26 62.95
CA LEU A 571 23.29 23.70 61.68
C LEU A 571 22.16 23.94 60.68
N ILE A 572 22.17 25.08 60.01
CA ILE A 572 21.17 25.45 59.01
C ILE A 572 21.78 25.16 57.64
N PHE A 573 21.19 24.22 56.93
CA PHE A 573 21.59 23.80 55.60
C PHE A 573 20.56 24.28 54.58
N ALA A 574 21.02 24.83 53.47
CA ALA A 574 20.19 25.02 52.29
C ALA A 574 20.58 23.97 51.27
N ARG A 575 19.60 23.35 50.63
CA ARG A 575 19.86 22.40 49.56
C ARG A 575 20.53 23.12 48.36
N LYS A 576 21.42 22.41 47.68
CA LYS A 576 22.22 22.90 46.54
C LYS A 576 21.95 22.07 45.27
N SER A 577 21.74 20.78 45.43
CA SER A 577 21.31 19.87 44.36
C SER A 577 20.37 18.80 44.92
N ILE A 578 20.05 17.78 44.13
CA ILE A 578 19.30 16.63 44.60
C ILE A 578 19.87 15.97 45.87
N ASP A 579 21.18 15.90 46.02
CA ASP A 579 21.90 15.20 47.09
C ASP A 579 23.02 16.04 47.72
N GLU A 580 23.15 17.31 47.36
CA GLU A 580 24.10 18.23 47.99
C GLU A 580 23.41 19.34 48.76
N VAL A 581 24.07 19.78 49.83
CA VAL A 581 23.66 20.93 50.63
C VAL A 581 24.83 21.86 50.90
N GLN A 582 24.48 23.12 51.11
CA GLN A 582 25.34 24.18 51.61
C GLN A 582 25.03 24.44 53.08
N LEU A 583 26.07 24.55 53.92
CA LEU A 583 25.92 25.10 55.26
C LEU A 583 25.77 26.63 55.15
N VAL A 584 24.58 27.14 55.49
CA VAL A 584 24.23 28.57 55.33
C VAL A 584 24.13 29.34 56.64
N GLY A 585 24.08 28.64 57.77
CA GLY A 585 23.97 29.29 59.07
C GLY A 585 23.99 28.34 60.25
N LEU A 586 23.82 28.91 61.44
CA LEU A 586 23.76 28.22 62.72
C LEU A 586 22.60 28.79 63.53
N SER A 587 21.82 27.94 64.19
CA SER A 587 20.77 28.39 65.14
C SER A 587 21.34 28.70 66.53
N SER A 588 22.48 28.11 66.86
CA SER A 588 23.25 28.38 68.08
C SER A 588 24.74 28.31 67.76
N VAL A 589 25.58 29.07 68.46
CA VAL A 589 27.01 29.10 68.12
C VAL A 589 27.84 28.21 69.04
N PRO A 590 28.41 27.10 68.54
CA PRO A 590 29.25 26.23 69.35
C PRO A 590 30.67 26.81 69.50
N ALA A 591 31.35 26.44 70.59
CA ALA A 591 32.77 26.78 70.77
C ALA A 591 33.68 26.10 69.73
N THR A 592 33.28 24.89 69.28
CA THR A 592 33.89 24.14 68.18
C THR A 592 32.80 23.73 67.20
N LEU A 593 32.89 24.20 65.96
CA LEU A 593 32.02 23.81 64.87
C LEU A 593 32.66 22.64 64.12
N VAL A 594 31.96 21.51 64.04
CA VAL A 594 32.35 20.40 63.16
C VAL A 594 31.33 20.37 62.03
N ILE A 595 31.79 20.68 60.81
CA ILE A 595 30.94 20.57 59.63
C ILE A 595 30.86 19.09 59.27
N PRO A 596 29.65 18.50 59.16
CA PRO A 596 29.54 17.09 58.83
C PRO A 596 29.79 16.86 57.33
N ASP A 597 30.36 15.71 56.95
CA ASP A 597 30.46 15.30 55.54
C ASP A 597 29.08 15.17 54.88
N LYS A 598 28.11 14.72 55.69
CA LYS A 598 26.75 14.41 55.25
C LYS A 598 25.72 14.77 56.31
N VAL A 599 24.52 15.10 55.87
CA VAL A 599 23.37 15.37 56.74
C VAL A 599 22.14 14.64 56.22
N SER A 600 21.34 14.08 57.12
CA SER A 600 20.07 13.45 56.76
C SER A 600 18.89 14.35 57.14
N TYR A 601 17.98 14.61 56.21
CA TYR A 601 16.75 15.37 56.44
C TYR A 601 15.60 14.76 55.63
N ASN A 602 14.44 14.57 56.26
CA ASN A 602 13.25 13.94 55.65
C ASN A 602 13.53 12.60 54.92
N GLY A 603 14.48 11.81 55.43
CA GLY A 603 14.82 10.50 54.86
C GLY A 603 15.77 10.54 53.65
N ILE A 604 16.24 11.73 53.25
CA ILE A 604 17.26 11.91 52.21
C ILE A 604 18.60 12.20 52.90
N GLU A 605 19.66 11.57 52.42
CA GLU A 605 21.04 11.86 52.85
C GLU A 605 21.68 12.82 51.85
N PHE A 606 22.19 13.94 52.34
CA PHE A 606 22.84 14.97 51.56
C PHE A 606 24.33 15.03 51.88
N LYS A 607 25.18 15.23 50.87
CA LYS A 607 26.59 15.61 51.00
C LYS A 607 26.70 17.11 51.27
N VAL A 608 27.50 17.50 52.26
CA VAL A 608 27.79 18.92 52.52
C VAL A 608 28.97 19.33 51.64
N THR A 609 28.71 20.13 50.62
CA THR A 609 29.71 20.51 49.60
C THR A 609 30.14 21.95 49.63
N SER A 610 29.39 22.84 50.30
CA SER A 610 29.78 24.25 50.39
C SER A 610 29.37 24.91 51.70
N VAL A 611 29.99 26.05 51.98
CA VAL A 611 29.82 26.81 53.22
C VAL A 611 29.71 28.31 52.91
N GLY A 612 28.62 28.97 53.32
CA GLY A 612 28.38 30.39 53.07
C GLY A 612 26.90 30.79 53.02
N TYR A 613 26.60 32.09 53.20
CA TYR A 613 25.21 32.58 53.23
C TYR A 613 24.63 32.76 51.82
N MET A 614 23.35 32.44 51.68
CA MET A 614 22.58 32.50 50.45
C MET A 614 21.48 33.58 50.53
N MET A 615 21.53 34.62 49.69
CA MET A 615 20.46 35.64 49.56
C MET A 615 19.72 35.46 48.22
N SER A 616 18.42 35.73 48.20
CA SER A 616 17.59 35.81 46.97
C SER A 616 17.95 36.98 46.02
N SER A 617 19.04 37.71 46.25
CA SER A 617 19.41 38.93 45.52
C SER A 617 20.90 39.15 45.31
N GLY A 618 21.75 38.11 45.45
CA GLY A 618 23.14 38.16 44.97
C GLY A 618 24.11 39.16 45.65
N LEU A 619 23.80 39.73 46.82
CA LEU A 619 24.74 40.60 47.55
C LEU A 619 24.92 40.17 49.01
N PHE A 620 26.18 39.92 49.38
CA PHE A 620 26.67 39.58 50.71
C PHE A 620 26.32 40.66 51.73
N ASP A 621 25.49 40.34 52.73
CA ASP A 621 25.43 41.14 53.95
C ASP A 621 26.38 40.55 54.99
N ASN A 622 27.21 41.41 55.57
CA ASN A 622 28.28 41.08 56.51
C ASN A 622 27.74 40.60 57.87
N THR A 623 26.42 40.64 58.07
CA THR A 623 25.77 40.37 59.36
C THR A 623 25.58 38.87 59.68
N ARG A 624 25.81 37.95 58.73
CA ARG A 624 25.52 36.50 58.88
C ARG A 624 26.66 35.55 58.47
N SER A 625 27.92 35.93 58.67
CA SER A 625 29.03 34.95 58.61
C SER A 625 28.76 33.82 59.61
N ILE A 626 28.98 32.55 59.23
CA ILE A 626 29.02 31.42 60.20
C ILE A 626 30.06 31.73 61.30
N GLY A 627 31.07 32.52 60.94
CA GLY A 627 32.11 33.00 61.82
C GLY A 627 31.82 34.29 62.58
N ASN A 628 30.62 34.90 62.56
CA ASN A 628 30.34 36.23 63.15
C ASN A 628 30.47 36.28 64.69
N GLY A 629 31.68 36.04 65.21
CA GLY A 629 32.15 36.34 66.57
C GLY A 629 32.35 35.17 67.54
N TYR A 630 31.92 33.93 67.26
CA TYR A 630 31.66 32.99 68.36
C TYR A 630 32.34 31.60 68.30
N ALA A 631 32.49 30.97 67.13
CA ALA A 631 33.21 29.68 67.03
C ALA A 631 34.73 29.91 66.98
N LYS A 632 35.47 29.41 67.98
CA LYS A 632 36.94 29.56 68.04
C LYS A 632 37.68 28.54 67.18
N LYS A 633 37.01 27.43 66.87
CA LYS A 633 37.55 26.30 66.12
C LYS A 633 36.51 25.79 65.13
N VAL A 634 36.93 25.56 63.89
CA VAL A 634 36.10 25.00 62.82
C VAL A 634 36.82 23.80 62.22
N VAL A 635 36.16 22.66 62.16
CA VAL A 635 36.64 21.47 61.44
C VAL A 635 35.88 21.40 60.12
N VAL A 636 36.62 21.40 59.02
CA VAL A 636 36.11 21.41 57.65
C VAL A 636 36.46 20.07 57.00
N PRO A 637 35.46 19.26 56.63
CA PRO A 637 35.68 17.98 55.99
C PRO A 637 36.16 18.15 54.55
N ARG A 638 36.75 17.09 53.99
CA ARG A 638 37.19 17.08 52.58
C ARG A 638 36.00 17.11 51.61
N SER A 639 34.79 16.80 52.08
CA SER A 639 33.56 16.92 51.27
C SER A 639 33.23 18.36 50.86
N VAL A 640 33.74 19.36 51.58
CA VAL A 640 33.55 20.78 51.28
C VAL A 640 34.49 21.19 50.15
N GLU A 641 33.89 21.58 49.03
CA GLU A 641 34.54 21.93 47.77
C GLU A 641 34.51 23.44 47.49
N LEU A 642 33.69 24.20 48.24
CA LEU A 642 33.59 25.65 48.09
C LEU A 642 33.32 26.33 49.44
N ILE A 643 34.15 27.31 49.79
CA ILE A 643 33.93 28.21 50.92
C ILE A 643 33.74 29.63 50.39
N MET A 644 32.56 30.20 50.61
CA MET A 644 32.24 31.54 50.12
C MET A 644 33.00 32.63 50.88
N SER A 645 33.16 33.79 50.24
CA SER A 645 33.82 34.95 50.83
C SER A 645 33.15 35.36 52.15
N ARG A 646 33.93 35.51 53.22
CA ARG A 646 33.45 35.81 54.60
C ARG A 646 32.52 34.76 55.21
N ALA A 647 32.41 33.56 54.63
CA ALA A 647 31.63 32.48 55.22
C ALA A 647 32.16 32.10 56.62
N ILE A 648 33.49 32.06 56.75
CA ILE A 648 34.20 31.78 58.00
C ILE A 648 35.10 32.99 58.31
N SER A 649 34.55 34.04 58.93
CA SER A 649 35.33 35.24 59.30
C SER A 649 35.02 35.70 60.72
N GLY A 650 36.06 35.91 61.53
CA GLY A 650 35.93 36.58 62.82
C GLY A 650 36.13 38.09 62.67
N GLU A 651 35.14 38.92 63.02
CA GLU A 651 35.32 40.38 62.97
C GLU A 651 36.42 40.87 63.94
N ASN A 652 36.78 40.09 64.97
CA ASN A 652 37.77 40.48 66.01
C ASN A 652 38.43 39.29 66.76
N VAL A 653 38.36 38.05 66.27
CA VAL A 653 38.86 36.85 66.96
C VAL A 653 39.56 35.92 65.98
N SER A 654 40.76 35.42 66.33
CA SER A 654 41.45 34.43 65.50
C SER A 654 40.74 33.08 65.54
N VAL A 655 40.26 32.60 64.39
CA VAL A 655 39.60 31.29 64.26
C VAL A 655 40.63 30.23 63.85
N GLU A 656 40.68 29.10 64.54
CA GLU A 656 41.48 27.95 64.11
C GLU A 656 40.66 27.07 63.18
N ILE A 657 41.17 26.83 61.97
CA ILE A 657 40.52 26.02 60.94
C ILE A 657 41.29 24.73 60.77
N PHE A 658 40.59 23.60 60.87
CA PHE A 658 41.13 22.26 60.75
C PHE A 658 40.54 21.63 59.49
N TYR A 659 41.28 21.67 58.38
CA TYR A 659 40.83 21.10 57.11
C TYR A 659 41.31 19.66 56.96
N GLU A 660 40.40 18.75 56.58
CA GLU A 660 40.67 17.32 56.40
C GLU A 660 41.44 16.97 55.11
N GLY A 661 41.64 17.94 54.22
CA GLY A 661 42.43 17.77 52.99
C GLY A 661 43.84 18.38 53.06
N THR A 662 44.48 18.48 51.89
CA THR A 662 45.82 19.06 51.75
C THR A 662 45.77 20.58 51.68
N ARG A 663 46.95 21.20 51.77
CA ARG A 663 47.10 22.63 51.61
C ARG A 663 46.75 23.11 50.19
N GLU A 664 47.07 22.33 49.18
CA GLU A 664 46.74 22.63 47.77
C GLU A 664 45.23 22.62 47.55
N GLU A 665 44.56 21.56 48.02
CA GLU A 665 43.09 21.46 47.96
C GLU A 665 42.42 22.62 48.68
N TRP A 666 42.94 23.00 49.85
CA TRP A 666 42.45 24.16 50.59
C TRP A 666 42.51 25.45 49.76
N PHE A 667 43.60 25.68 49.03
CA PHE A 667 43.71 26.87 48.18
C PHE A 667 42.71 26.88 47.03
N ASP A 668 42.29 25.71 46.57
CA ASP A 668 41.33 25.57 45.47
C ASP A 668 39.91 25.91 45.93
N ILE A 669 39.49 25.40 47.11
CA ILE A 669 38.14 25.61 47.63
C ILE A 669 37.88 27.06 48.12
N ILE A 670 38.92 27.87 48.29
CA ILE A 670 38.83 29.29 48.67
C ILE A 670 39.11 30.27 47.51
N ARG A 671 39.37 29.79 46.28
CA ARG A 671 39.64 30.68 45.13
C ARG A 671 38.44 31.62 44.92
N GLY A 672 38.73 32.92 44.72
CA GLY A 672 37.70 33.95 44.55
C GLY A 672 37.20 34.63 45.83
N THR A 673 37.59 34.15 47.02
CA THR A 673 37.25 34.81 48.28
C THR A 673 38.10 36.09 48.49
N LYS A 674 37.45 37.26 48.59
CA LYS A 674 38.16 38.56 48.66
C LYS A 674 38.54 39.03 50.06
N TYR A 675 38.13 38.31 51.13
CA TYR A 675 38.33 38.75 52.51
C TYR A 675 38.48 37.56 53.48
N TYR A 676 39.69 37.01 53.56
CA TYR A 676 40.09 36.05 54.60
C TYR A 676 40.92 36.82 55.65
N ASN A 677 40.29 37.27 56.74
CA ASN A 677 40.97 38.03 57.78
C ASN A 677 41.04 37.21 59.08
N SER A 678 42.27 36.85 59.47
CA SER A 678 42.72 36.37 60.79
C SER A 678 42.47 34.91 61.24
N SER A 679 42.51 33.92 60.36
CA SER A 679 42.51 32.49 60.75
C SER A 679 43.91 31.87 60.86
N ARG A 680 44.04 30.81 61.67
CA ARG A 680 45.17 29.85 61.60
C ARG A 680 44.65 28.55 61.01
N GLU A 681 45.20 28.14 59.88
CA GLU A 681 44.81 26.92 59.19
C GLU A 681 45.72 25.76 59.57
N TYR A 682 45.13 24.59 59.81
CA TYR A 682 45.79 23.30 60.03
C TYR A 682 45.31 22.31 58.97
N PHE A 683 46.23 21.53 58.40
CA PHE A 683 45.94 20.54 57.37
C PHE A 683 46.09 19.12 57.92
N TYR A 684 45.18 18.21 57.55
CA TYR A 684 45.14 16.88 58.13
C TYR A 684 46.35 16.04 57.72
N SER A 685 46.90 15.29 58.68
CA SER A 685 47.92 14.30 58.41
C SER A 685 47.83 13.15 59.41
N GLU A 686 47.68 11.92 58.92
CA GLU A 686 47.60 10.73 59.77
C GLU A 686 48.91 10.45 60.51
N THR A 687 50.04 10.88 59.95
CA THR A 687 51.38 10.73 60.53
C THR A 687 52.02 12.09 60.75
N ARG A 688 52.79 12.26 61.84
CA ARG A 688 53.49 13.52 62.13
C ARG A 688 54.40 13.92 60.97
N PRO A 689 54.14 15.05 60.28
CA PRO A 689 54.97 15.47 59.14
C PRO A 689 56.36 15.90 59.57
N THR A 690 57.36 15.63 58.72
CA THR A 690 58.75 16.04 58.93
C THR A 690 59.02 17.48 58.46
N THR A 691 58.10 18.05 57.68
CA THR A 691 58.18 19.43 57.18
C THR A 691 57.54 20.39 58.18
N SER A 692 58.09 21.61 58.26
CA SER A 692 57.49 22.68 59.05
C SER A 692 56.14 23.10 58.43
N GLY A 693 55.07 23.08 59.21
CA GLY A 693 53.75 23.49 58.79
C GLY A 693 52.72 23.31 59.90
N ASN A 694 51.51 23.82 59.68
CA ASN A 694 50.40 23.61 60.60
C ASN A 694 49.67 22.33 60.19
N TYR A 695 49.84 21.27 60.96
CA TYR A 695 49.19 19.99 60.70
C TYR A 695 48.38 19.53 61.91
N TRP A 696 47.39 18.67 61.69
CA TRP A 696 46.56 18.11 62.76
C TRP A 696 46.20 16.64 62.50
N HIS A 697 45.74 15.96 63.54
CA HIS A 697 45.20 14.60 63.50
C HIS A 697 44.07 14.41 64.51
N TYR A 698 43.34 13.28 64.44
CA TYR A 698 42.36 12.96 65.46
C TYR A 698 43.00 12.31 66.69
N VAL A 699 42.65 12.83 67.87
CA VAL A 699 42.90 12.19 69.17
C VAL A 699 41.54 11.94 69.81
N ASN A 700 41.14 10.67 69.95
CA ASN A 700 39.83 10.28 70.48
C ASN A 700 38.66 11.02 69.80
N GLY A 701 38.70 11.15 68.46
CA GLY A 701 37.68 11.86 67.68
C GLY A 701 37.76 13.39 67.73
N THR A 702 38.74 13.96 68.41
CA THR A 702 38.95 15.42 68.49
C THR A 702 40.11 15.85 67.60
N ALA A 703 39.87 16.81 66.69
CA ALA A 703 40.91 17.42 65.87
C ALA A 703 41.98 18.07 66.77
N THR A 704 43.24 17.68 66.66
CA THR A 704 44.31 18.14 67.56
C THR A 704 45.54 18.50 66.71
N PRO A 705 46.12 19.71 66.88
CA PRO A 705 47.39 20.05 66.24
C PRO A 705 48.51 19.06 66.58
N TRP A 706 49.38 18.77 65.61
CA TRP A 706 50.56 17.91 65.77
C TRP A 706 51.67 18.50 66.64
#